data_AF-A0A350W1B3-F1
#
_entry.id   AF-A0A350W1B3-F1
#
_cell.length_a   1.000
_cell.length_b   1.000
_cell.length_c   1.000
_cell.angle_alpha   90.00
_cell.angle_beta   90.00
_cell.angle_gamma   90.00
#
_symmetry.space_group_name_H-M   'P 1'
#
loop_
_entity.id
_entity.type
_entity.pdbx_description
1 polymer ?
#
loop_
_entity_poly.entity_id
_entity_poly.type
_entity_poly.pdbx_seq_one_letter_code
_entity_poly.pdbx_strand_id
1 'polypeptide(L)'
;MKGYKKTSEILGCIAVWLCLFAFVATGCSARGGNSDDTADGQTETDSSLSEGQTVDSTYWENADLYTWRLEDDGKWELPENIRLIDTFFIGDKLFCSDGDLNMIEEGEDGGISVYSLTDKKTVEIEFSKIEKLINDELGSYSYMYIDKLYEGDDGRLYILAEAADVNNNYISFILKYNYEDETIEAMRLSADMPERNNPRQLNLAQEFVVTADGYYYVRDYQGLNIVDPDGNVTQLAGVNGRVFSYDSSAWYSAYYADDYGIFRIDEKGNVIERKFSFPLGDILGSVAGRIFVKGGNGILVYDVEKETTDTLFRWTDVDTVSNDVTNVYLIDDSCIAVMYNDKSDETGTTYGYEFVGRVSRADITEEDREELVIGCMYTPVLLERNIVEFNKSQQKYHVSIRAYNDRSNELTTDEATTRLHLDLASGNAPDMLNLQYLDIYNLVDKGVIDDLRPYFDRDTEIDIQDYVESVVEACTIDGVLVSVPLEYVIYSYFGKADMVGESAGWTIDDVAECLNNNPGSVFSTWTREFMLARILQYSIDTFIDSDSGTCDFTTKTFDELLDIIEPLPSEANYSPVEEKTSLINNINLYNFEVIQEYYAKYGDDIIIKGYITADGRACHNLSVTDAYSIVSTSGCKDGAWEFIKFCLINDNSSIGWFSSNKQRQQEMIDEELAHAGEEKRSTFYTEQGSVNYHYATQGEIDTVMNLIENVELSPSYSSGISNIIKEELDSYFLGGRSKEETVTIIQDRVQLYLDERN
;
A
#
# COMPACT_ATOMS: atom_id res chain seq x y z
N MET A 1 54.65 -28.35 -4.58
CA MET A 1 54.27 -27.87 -5.92
C MET A 1 53.07 -26.96 -5.73
N LYS A 2 53.34 -25.65 -5.54
CA LYS A 2 52.96 -24.54 -6.44
C LYS A 2 51.44 -24.34 -6.49
N GLY A 3 50.82 -23.29 -5.94
CA GLY A 3 51.32 -22.07 -5.29
C GLY A 3 50.46 -20.86 -5.70
N TYR A 4 49.94 -20.15 -4.69
CA TYR A 4 49.80 -18.68 -4.55
C TYR A 4 49.13 -17.82 -5.65
N LYS A 5 48.01 -17.17 -5.26
CA LYS A 5 47.63 -15.72 -5.33
C LYS A 5 46.10 -15.63 -5.53
N LYS A 6 45.28 -15.27 -4.55
CA LYS A 6 45.17 -14.02 -3.76
C LYS A 6 44.93 -12.80 -4.64
N THR A 7 43.73 -12.22 -4.49
CA THR A 7 43.46 -10.77 -4.42
C THR A 7 44.03 -9.93 -5.58
N SER A 8 43.25 -9.74 -6.65
CA SER A 8 43.42 -8.57 -7.53
C SER A 8 42.21 -8.15 -8.38
N GLU A 9 40.99 -8.69 -8.22
CA GLU A 9 39.86 -8.31 -9.10
C GLU A 9 38.79 -7.42 -8.46
N ILE A 10 38.93 -7.05 -7.18
CA ILE A 10 37.99 -6.14 -6.48
C ILE A 10 38.56 -4.71 -6.27
N LEU A 11 39.75 -4.42 -6.80
CA LEU A 11 40.37 -3.07 -6.71
C LEU A 11 40.74 -2.46 -8.08
N GLY A 12 40.15 -2.96 -9.17
CA GLY A 12 40.43 -2.53 -10.55
C GLY A 12 39.37 -1.62 -11.19
N CYS A 13 38.18 -1.44 -10.61
CA CYS A 13 37.11 -0.62 -11.19
C CYS A 13 36.73 0.61 -10.36
N ILE A 14 37.54 0.97 -9.36
CA ILE A 14 37.44 2.24 -8.60
C ILE A 14 38.40 3.32 -9.17
N ALA A 15 39.11 3.04 -10.27
CA ALA A 15 40.08 3.97 -10.87
C ALA A 15 39.80 4.29 -12.37
N VAL A 16 38.54 4.42 -12.75
CA VAL A 16 38.13 5.04 -14.05
C VAL A 16 37.23 6.28 -13.84
N TRP A 17 36.91 6.62 -12.59
CA TRP A 17 36.05 7.74 -12.21
C TRP A 17 36.75 9.12 -12.08
N LEU A 18 37.95 9.31 -12.64
CA LEU A 18 38.73 10.55 -12.44
C LEU A 18 39.40 11.15 -13.70
N CYS A 19 38.90 10.88 -14.91
CA CYS A 19 39.46 11.45 -16.16
C CYS A 19 38.44 11.95 -17.21
N LEU A 20 37.20 12.31 -16.84
CA LEU A 20 36.23 12.88 -17.81
C LEU A 20 35.55 14.20 -17.37
N PHE A 21 36.22 14.98 -16.53
CA PHE A 21 35.91 16.42 -16.36
C PHE A 21 37.20 17.24 -16.40
N ALA A 22 37.61 17.67 -17.60
CA ALA A 22 38.29 18.95 -17.86
C ALA A 22 38.59 19.12 -19.36
N PHE A 23 38.26 20.31 -19.89
CA PHE A 23 38.47 20.86 -21.25
C PHE A 23 37.53 20.29 -22.32
N VAL A 24 36.65 21.07 -22.97
CA VAL A 24 36.89 22.39 -23.59
C VAL A 24 35.66 23.29 -23.47
N ALA A 25 35.82 24.40 -22.74
CA ALA A 25 35.15 25.66 -23.05
C ALA A 25 36.15 26.54 -23.80
N THR A 26 35.89 26.83 -25.08
CA THR A 26 36.11 28.13 -25.73
C THR A 26 35.83 28.06 -27.23
N GLY A 27 34.85 28.86 -27.67
CA GLY A 27 34.99 29.71 -28.84
C GLY A 27 34.34 29.24 -30.14
N CYS A 28 33.13 29.74 -30.40
CA CYS A 28 32.96 30.71 -31.49
C CYS A 28 31.72 31.58 -31.28
N SER A 29 31.99 32.87 -31.19
CA SER A 29 31.10 34.00 -31.09
C SER A 29 30.59 34.48 -32.45
N ALA A 30 29.41 35.13 -32.40
CA ALA A 30 28.98 36.31 -33.15
C ALA A 30 28.30 36.16 -34.53
N ARG A 31 26.99 36.48 -34.53
CA ARG A 31 26.31 37.56 -35.27
C ARG A 31 24.88 37.61 -34.72
N GLY A 32 24.32 38.69 -34.16
CA GLY A 32 24.58 40.12 -34.31
C GLY A 32 23.41 40.75 -35.07
N GLY A 33 22.49 41.41 -34.37
CA GLY A 33 21.39 42.17 -34.96
C GLY A 33 20.45 42.79 -33.91
N ASN A 34 20.82 43.98 -33.42
CA ASN A 34 20.01 44.86 -32.56
C ASN A 34 18.72 45.34 -33.26
N SER A 35 17.68 45.56 -32.46
CA SER A 35 16.97 46.84 -32.44
C SER A 35 16.25 47.03 -31.10
N ASP A 36 16.62 48.09 -30.39
CA ASP A 36 15.83 48.74 -29.35
C ASP A 36 14.44 49.12 -29.88
N ASP A 37 13.40 49.06 -29.04
CA ASP A 37 12.55 50.23 -28.78
C ASP A 37 11.62 50.01 -27.56
N THR A 38 11.83 50.91 -26.60
CA THR A 38 10.92 51.59 -25.66
C THR A 38 9.57 51.00 -25.24
N ALA A 39 9.37 51.08 -23.93
CA ALA A 39 8.13 50.99 -23.17
C ALA A 39 6.99 51.93 -23.62
N ASP A 40 5.78 51.38 -23.58
CA ASP A 40 4.51 51.96 -23.11
C ASP A 40 3.56 50.73 -22.99
N GLY A 41 2.86 50.44 -21.90
CA GLY A 41 2.03 51.34 -21.12
C GLY A 41 0.59 51.31 -21.63
N GLN A 42 -0.08 50.14 -21.65
CA GLN A 42 -1.52 50.07 -21.88
C GLN A 42 -2.17 48.83 -21.25
N THR A 43 -3.02 49.11 -20.27
CA THR A 43 -4.09 48.26 -19.75
C THR A 43 -5.11 47.98 -20.85
N GLU A 44 -5.31 46.72 -21.21
CA GLU A 44 -6.53 46.26 -21.89
C GLU A 44 -7.06 45.03 -21.17
N THR A 45 -8.16 45.24 -20.47
CA THR A 45 -9.17 44.24 -20.17
C THR A 45 -9.68 43.68 -21.49
N ASP A 46 -9.53 42.39 -21.76
CA ASP A 46 -10.32 41.75 -22.79
C ASP A 46 -10.83 40.38 -22.34
N SER A 47 -12.16 40.33 -22.28
CA SER A 47 -12.99 39.19 -22.01
C SER A 47 -13.36 38.54 -23.34
N SER A 48 -12.79 37.38 -23.64
CA SER A 48 -13.35 36.43 -24.61
C SER A 48 -12.71 35.05 -24.40
N LEU A 49 -13.51 34.14 -23.83
CA LEU A 49 -13.20 32.72 -23.64
C LEU A 49 -13.57 31.94 -24.91
N SER A 50 -12.59 31.28 -25.51
CA SER A 50 -12.68 30.00 -26.25
C SER A 50 -11.30 29.61 -26.80
N GLU A 51 -11.01 28.31 -26.78
CA GLU A 51 -9.86 27.59 -27.40
C GLU A 51 -8.57 27.45 -26.57
N GLY A 52 -8.32 26.19 -26.14
CA GLY A 52 -7.01 25.60 -25.80
C GLY A 52 -6.06 26.48 -25.00
N GLN A 53 -6.22 26.51 -23.67
CA GLN A 53 -5.15 27.04 -22.83
C GLN A 53 -3.90 26.16 -22.99
N THR A 54 -2.90 26.72 -23.69
CA THR A 54 -1.52 26.30 -23.50
C THR A 54 -1.19 26.65 -22.06
N VAL A 55 -1.12 25.64 -21.20
CA VAL A 55 -0.68 25.77 -19.82
C VAL A 55 0.61 26.61 -19.81
N ASP A 56 0.67 27.63 -18.96
CA ASP A 56 1.80 28.56 -18.93
C ASP A 56 3.11 27.78 -18.83
N SER A 57 4.08 28.12 -19.69
CA SER A 57 5.45 27.58 -19.65
C SER A 57 6.10 27.66 -18.26
N THR A 58 5.66 28.59 -17.40
CA THR A 58 6.15 28.75 -16.03
C THR A 58 5.41 27.91 -14.98
N TYR A 59 4.46 27.06 -15.38
CA TYR A 59 3.59 26.29 -14.46
C TYR A 59 4.39 25.55 -13.39
N TRP A 60 5.41 24.79 -13.82
CA TRP A 60 6.29 24.03 -12.92
C TRP A 60 7.39 24.88 -12.29
N GLU A 61 7.79 25.99 -12.91
CA GLU A 61 8.74 26.93 -12.32
C GLU A 61 8.16 27.62 -11.08
N ASN A 62 6.83 27.80 -11.05
CA ASN A 62 6.10 28.41 -9.96
C ASN A 62 5.43 27.39 -9.02
N ALA A 63 5.69 26.08 -9.15
CA ALA A 63 4.98 25.05 -8.40
C ALA A 63 5.00 25.28 -6.88
N ASP A 64 6.11 25.76 -6.32
CA ASP A 64 6.27 26.04 -4.89
C ASP A 64 5.34 27.15 -4.37
N LEU A 65 4.84 28.03 -5.26
CA LEU A 65 3.91 29.11 -4.91
C LEU A 65 2.46 28.63 -4.78
N TYR A 66 2.19 27.37 -5.14
CA TYR A 66 0.86 26.78 -5.14
C TYR A 66 0.82 25.53 -4.25
N THR A 67 -0.38 25.14 -3.87
CA THR A 67 -0.70 23.86 -3.24
C THR A 67 -2.04 23.37 -3.77
N TRP A 68 -2.39 22.14 -3.45
CA TRP A 68 -3.69 21.56 -3.78
C TRP A 68 -4.54 21.50 -2.50
N ARG A 69 -5.84 21.80 -2.61
CA ARG A 69 -6.81 21.75 -1.51
C ARG A 69 -8.17 21.33 -2.03
N LEU A 70 -9.02 20.81 -1.15
CA LEU A 70 -10.44 20.66 -1.45
C LEU A 70 -11.05 22.01 -1.83
N GLU A 71 -11.90 21.99 -2.84
CA GLU A 71 -12.57 23.15 -3.39
C GLU A 71 -13.96 23.31 -2.76
N ASP A 72 -14.10 24.33 -1.90
CA ASP A 72 -15.31 24.56 -1.10
C ASP A 72 -16.23 25.66 -1.68
N ASP A 73 -15.86 26.30 -2.79
CA ASP A 73 -16.57 27.46 -3.34
C ASP A 73 -17.72 27.10 -4.30
N GLY A 74 -17.89 25.81 -4.60
CA GLY A 74 -18.92 25.31 -5.50
C GLY A 74 -18.69 25.62 -6.98
N LYS A 75 -17.47 25.97 -7.42
CA LYS A 75 -17.17 26.22 -8.84
C LYS A 75 -17.66 25.09 -9.77
N TRP A 76 -17.46 23.84 -9.35
CA TRP A 76 -17.80 22.64 -10.10
C TRP A 76 -19.13 22.02 -9.67
N GLU A 77 -20.24 22.75 -9.86
CA GLU A 77 -21.58 22.21 -9.61
C GLU A 77 -21.94 21.07 -10.58
N LEU A 78 -22.30 19.92 -10.01
CA LEU A 78 -22.91 18.78 -10.70
C LEU A 78 -24.42 19.01 -10.91
N PRO A 79 -25.03 18.47 -11.97
CA PRO A 79 -26.46 18.55 -12.19
C PRO A 79 -27.29 17.89 -11.07
N GLU A 80 -28.43 18.49 -10.75
CA GLU A 80 -29.36 17.94 -9.76
C GLU A 80 -29.92 16.58 -10.20
N ASN A 81 -29.94 15.60 -9.29
CA ASN A 81 -30.49 14.23 -9.48
C ASN A 81 -29.69 13.30 -10.40
N ILE A 82 -28.38 13.51 -10.58
CA ILE A 82 -27.53 12.49 -11.21
C ILE A 82 -27.37 11.29 -10.28
N ARG A 83 -27.59 10.10 -10.83
CA ARG A 83 -27.17 8.86 -10.19
C ARG A 83 -25.68 8.68 -10.48
N LEU A 84 -24.84 8.81 -9.46
CA LEU A 84 -23.37 8.80 -9.63
C LEU A 84 -22.80 7.41 -9.87
N ILE A 85 -23.63 6.36 -9.82
CA ILE A 85 -23.24 5.01 -10.24
C ILE A 85 -22.95 5.04 -11.75
N ASP A 86 -21.85 4.40 -12.18
CA ASP A 86 -21.43 4.32 -13.58
C ASP A 86 -21.15 5.67 -14.26
N THR A 87 -20.75 6.69 -13.47
CA THR A 87 -20.27 7.98 -13.99
C THR A 87 -18.75 8.03 -14.09
N PHE A 88 -18.23 8.82 -15.02
CA PHE A 88 -16.81 9.12 -15.13
C PHE A 88 -16.59 10.46 -15.84
N PHE A 89 -15.38 11.02 -15.70
CA PHE A 89 -14.97 12.24 -16.38
C PHE A 89 -13.98 11.96 -17.51
N ILE A 90 -14.11 12.74 -18.59
CA ILE A 90 -13.02 12.99 -19.55
C ILE A 90 -12.84 14.50 -19.62
N GLY A 91 -11.72 15.00 -19.08
CA GLY A 91 -11.54 16.43 -18.85
C GLY A 91 -12.68 17.00 -18.02
N ASP A 92 -13.27 18.10 -18.48
CA ASP A 92 -14.39 18.78 -17.83
C ASP A 92 -15.77 18.17 -18.11
N LYS A 93 -15.85 17.07 -18.88
CA LYS A 93 -17.13 16.46 -19.29
C LYS A 93 -17.44 15.25 -18.41
N LEU A 94 -18.56 15.32 -17.70
CA LEU A 94 -19.16 14.23 -16.95
C LEU A 94 -20.01 13.37 -17.89
N PHE A 95 -19.72 12.08 -17.95
CA PHE A 95 -20.49 11.10 -18.69
C PHE A 95 -21.42 10.34 -17.72
N CYS A 96 -22.69 10.25 -18.09
CA CYS A 96 -23.73 9.52 -17.38
C CYS A 96 -24.57 8.73 -18.39
N SER A 97 -24.93 7.50 -18.06
CA SER A 97 -25.81 6.67 -18.88
C SER A 97 -27.17 6.50 -18.21
N ASP A 98 -28.25 6.59 -18.98
CA ASP A 98 -29.61 6.33 -18.49
C ASP A 98 -29.94 4.83 -18.35
N GLY A 99 -29.00 3.95 -18.72
CA GLY A 99 -29.11 2.49 -18.66
C GLY A 99 -27.76 1.78 -18.49
N ASP A 100 -27.75 0.45 -18.52
CA ASP A 100 -26.53 -0.34 -18.43
C ASP A 100 -25.77 -0.26 -19.76
N LEU A 101 -24.69 0.53 -19.83
CA LEU A 101 -23.81 0.62 -21.01
C LEU A 101 -23.25 -0.75 -21.42
N ASN A 102 -23.30 -1.71 -20.50
CA ASN A 102 -22.87 -3.07 -20.73
C ASN A 102 -23.90 -3.93 -21.46
N MET A 103 -25.09 -3.47 -21.87
CA MET A 103 -25.94 -4.19 -22.83
C MET A 103 -27.11 -3.31 -23.31
N ILE A 104 -27.04 -2.83 -24.55
CA ILE A 104 -28.09 -2.05 -25.19
C ILE A 104 -28.88 -2.96 -26.15
N GLU A 105 -30.17 -3.15 -25.90
CA GLU A 105 -31.06 -3.94 -26.76
C GLU A 105 -31.48 -3.17 -28.03
N GLU A 106 -31.87 -3.88 -29.09
CA GLU A 106 -32.44 -3.25 -30.29
C GLU A 106 -33.72 -2.47 -29.94
N GLY A 107 -33.80 -1.19 -30.32
CA GLY A 107 -34.92 -0.32 -30.03
C GLY A 107 -35.01 0.17 -28.58
N GLU A 108 -33.92 0.04 -27.80
CA GLU A 108 -33.84 0.62 -26.46
C GLU A 108 -33.83 2.16 -26.52
N ASP A 109 -34.73 2.79 -25.74
CA ASP A 109 -34.78 4.24 -25.59
C ASP A 109 -33.70 4.70 -24.61
N GLY A 110 -33.05 5.83 -24.88
CA GLY A 110 -32.04 6.43 -24.00
C GLY A 110 -30.81 6.93 -24.74
N GLY A 111 -29.77 7.26 -23.98
CA GLY A 111 -28.51 7.74 -24.54
C GLY A 111 -27.41 7.89 -23.48
N ILE A 112 -26.26 8.38 -23.96
CA ILE A 112 -25.18 8.85 -23.10
C ILE A 112 -25.37 10.36 -22.92
N SER A 113 -25.62 10.77 -21.68
CA SER A 113 -25.62 12.17 -21.28
C SER A 113 -24.20 12.65 -21.00
N VAL A 114 -23.79 13.74 -21.65
CA VAL A 114 -22.48 14.37 -21.49
C VAL A 114 -22.67 15.80 -20.98
N TYR A 115 -22.32 16.05 -19.72
CA TYR A 115 -22.44 17.37 -19.08
C TYR A 115 -21.07 18.04 -18.95
N SER A 116 -20.90 19.23 -19.53
CA SER A 116 -19.68 20.04 -19.33
C SER A 116 -19.77 20.83 -18.03
N LEU A 117 -18.78 20.63 -17.16
CA LEU A 117 -18.60 21.39 -15.94
C LEU A 117 -18.31 22.87 -16.20
N THR A 118 -17.65 23.20 -17.33
CA THR A 118 -17.29 24.57 -17.71
C THR A 118 -18.48 25.34 -18.29
N ASP A 119 -19.14 24.75 -19.29
CA ASP A 119 -20.22 25.41 -20.03
C ASP A 119 -21.59 25.25 -19.37
N LYS A 120 -21.70 24.34 -18.38
CA LYS A 120 -22.94 23.97 -17.70
C LYS A 120 -24.04 23.53 -18.68
N LYS A 121 -23.64 22.81 -19.73
CA LYS A 121 -24.51 22.29 -20.80
C LYS A 121 -24.45 20.78 -20.89
N THR A 122 -25.58 20.17 -21.22
CA THR A 122 -25.68 18.74 -21.50
C THR A 122 -25.91 18.50 -22.98
N VAL A 123 -25.17 17.55 -23.53
CA VAL A 123 -25.39 16.96 -24.86
C VAL A 123 -25.78 15.50 -24.67
N GLU A 124 -26.74 15.03 -25.45
CA GLU A 124 -27.23 13.64 -25.39
C GLU A 124 -26.88 12.87 -26.67
N ILE A 125 -26.17 11.75 -26.51
CA ILE A 125 -25.86 10.82 -27.60
C ILE A 125 -26.90 9.71 -27.58
N GLU A 126 -27.97 9.91 -28.33
CA GLU A 126 -29.11 8.99 -28.40
C GLU A 126 -28.70 7.61 -28.95
N PHE A 127 -29.11 6.53 -28.27
CA PHE A 127 -28.88 5.15 -28.73
C PHE A 127 -29.48 4.89 -30.10
N SER A 128 -30.61 5.52 -30.44
CA SER A 128 -31.23 5.39 -31.76
C SER A 128 -30.34 5.88 -32.93
N LYS A 129 -29.46 6.86 -32.69
CA LYS A 129 -28.48 7.33 -33.69
C LYS A 129 -27.38 6.29 -33.90
N ILE A 130 -26.92 5.65 -32.82
CA ILE A 130 -25.91 4.59 -32.86
C ILE A 130 -26.51 3.34 -33.54
N GLU A 131 -27.70 2.91 -33.11
CA GLU A 131 -28.45 1.78 -33.66
C GLU A 131 -28.57 1.89 -35.18
N LYS A 132 -28.94 3.06 -35.69
CA LYS A 132 -29.06 3.30 -37.13
C LYS A 132 -27.76 3.06 -37.88
N LEU A 133 -26.63 3.56 -37.36
CA LEU A 133 -25.32 3.37 -37.99
C LEU A 133 -24.92 1.89 -38.02
N ILE A 134 -25.16 1.17 -36.92
CA ILE A 134 -24.85 -0.27 -36.85
C ILE A 134 -25.77 -1.07 -37.77
N ASN A 135 -27.06 -0.74 -37.85
CA ASN A 135 -28.01 -1.40 -38.76
C ASN A 135 -27.72 -1.10 -40.24
N ASP A 136 -27.19 0.07 -40.58
CA ASP A 136 -26.76 0.39 -41.95
C ASP A 136 -25.60 -0.55 -42.41
N GLU A 137 -24.77 -1.02 -41.47
CA GLU A 137 -23.66 -1.96 -41.72
C GLU A 137 -24.05 -3.44 -41.60
N LEU A 138 -24.85 -3.81 -40.59
CA LEU A 138 -25.17 -5.20 -40.26
C LEU A 138 -26.56 -5.66 -40.72
N GLY A 139 -27.44 -4.72 -41.04
CA GLY A 139 -28.87 -4.96 -41.32
C GLY A 139 -29.73 -5.10 -40.06
N SER A 140 -29.29 -5.91 -39.09
CA SER A 140 -29.91 -6.06 -37.76
C SER A 140 -28.90 -6.64 -36.76
N TYR A 141 -28.98 -6.25 -35.49
CA TYR A 141 -28.18 -6.81 -34.39
C TYR A 141 -29.09 -7.29 -33.25
N SER A 142 -28.57 -8.15 -32.36
CA SER A 142 -29.31 -8.65 -31.19
C SER A 142 -29.17 -7.72 -29.99
N TYR A 143 -27.94 -7.28 -29.70
CA TYR A 143 -27.60 -6.33 -28.64
C TYR A 143 -26.24 -5.69 -28.95
N MET A 144 -25.97 -4.54 -28.33
CA MET A 144 -24.74 -3.76 -28.49
C MET A 144 -24.11 -3.42 -27.13
N TYR A 145 -22.80 -3.27 -27.11
CA TYR A 145 -22.02 -2.86 -25.93
C TYR A 145 -21.26 -1.59 -26.24
N ILE A 146 -21.24 -0.67 -25.28
CA ILE A 146 -20.30 0.44 -25.26
C ILE A 146 -19.18 0.06 -24.30
N ASP A 147 -17.97 -0.12 -24.81
CA ASP A 147 -16.84 -0.69 -24.07
C ASP A 147 -15.96 0.40 -23.45
N LYS A 148 -15.46 1.33 -24.27
CA LYS A 148 -14.58 2.42 -23.84
C LYS A 148 -14.89 3.71 -24.57
N LEU A 149 -14.62 4.82 -23.89
CA LEU A 149 -14.75 6.17 -24.43
C LEU A 149 -13.40 6.89 -24.30
N TYR A 150 -13.08 7.73 -25.27
CA TYR A 150 -11.85 8.52 -25.31
C TYR A 150 -12.10 9.85 -26.04
N GLU A 151 -11.61 10.97 -25.50
CA GLU A 151 -11.65 12.25 -26.22
C GLU A 151 -10.30 12.49 -26.90
N GLY A 152 -10.32 12.64 -28.23
CA GLY A 152 -9.10 12.87 -29.00
C GLY A 152 -8.63 14.32 -28.96
N ASP A 153 -7.38 14.54 -29.36
CA ASP A 153 -6.77 15.88 -29.46
C ASP A 153 -7.53 16.83 -30.43
N ASP A 154 -8.37 16.27 -31.30
CA ASP A 154 -9.25 17.01 -32.21
C ASP A 154 -10.58 17.44 -31.58
N GLY A 155 -10.79 17.17 -30.29
CA GLY A 155 -11.99 17.50 -29.52
C GLY A 155 -13.19 16.59 -29.80
N ARG A 156 -13.01 15.50 -30.55
CA ARG A 156 -14.08 14.53 -30.81
C ARG A 156 -14.07 13.42 -29.77
N LEU A 157 -15.26 12.88 -29.51
CA LEU A 157 -15.44 11.70 -28.69
C LEU A 157 -15.36 10.44 -29.55
N TYR A 158 -14.51 9.51 -29.14
CA TYR A 158 -14.35 8.20 -29.73
C TYR A 158 -14.95 7.15 -28.81
N ILE A 159 -15.70 6.21 -29.37
CA ILE A 159 -16.39 5.16 -28.62
C ILE A 159 -16.00 3.81 -29.24
N LEU A 160 -15.38 2.95 -28.45
CA LEU A 160 -15.21 1.53 -28.79
C LEU A 160 -16.51 0.81 -28.48
N ALA A 161 -17.13 0.22 -29.49
CA ALA A 161 -18.39 -0.49 -29.36
C ALA A 161 -18.33 -1.88 -30.01
N GLU A 162 -19.15 -2.80 -29.52
CA GLU A 162 -19.33 -4.13 -30.12
C GLU A 162 -20.80 -4.43 -30.31
N ALA A 163 -21.17 -4.93 -31.48
CA ALA A 163 -22.53 -5.38 -31.77
C ALA A 163 -22.55 -6.89 -32.02
N ALA A 164 -23.49 -7.60 -31.39
CA ALA A 164 -23.74 -9.01 -31.68
C ALA A 164 -24.74 -9.14 -32.83
N ASP A 165 -24.37 -9.82 -33.90
CA ASP A 165 -25.30 -10.13 -34.99
C ASP A 165 -26.41 -11.11 -34.53
N VAL A 166 -27.36 -11.42 -35.42
CA VAL A 166 -28.46 -12.38 -35.14
C VAL A 166 -27.99 -13.83 -34.90
N ASN A 167 -26.72 -14.14 -35.19
CA ASN A 167 -26.10 -15.44 -34.93
C ASN A 167 -25.17 -15.41 -33.71
N ASN A 168 -25.16 -14.30 -32.96
CA ASN A 168 -24.30 -14.08 -31.80
C ASN A 168 -22.80 -14.01 -32.14
N ASN A 169 -22.45 -13.56 -33.36
CA ASN A 169 -21.10 -13.15 -33.71
C ASN A 169 -20.92 -11.68 -33.33
N TYR A 170 -19.85 -11.38 -32.61
CA TYR A 170 -19.53 -10.01 -32.19
C TYR A 170 -18.74 -9.30 -33.27
N ILE A 171 -19.05 -8.03 -33.48
CA ILE A 171 -18.45 -7.19 -34.50
C ILE A 171 -18.11 -5.86 -33.87
N SER A 172 -16.84 -5.46 -33.97
CA SER A 172 -16.35 -4.25 -33.31
C SER A 172 -16.39 -3.03 -34.22
N PHE A 173 -16.67 -1.89 -33.59
CA PHE A 173 -16.79 -0.58 -34.22
C PHE A 173 -16.05 0.47 -33.40
N ILE A 174 -15.51 1.47 -34.09
CA ILE A 174 -15.12 2.74 -33.49
C ILE A 174 -16.12 3.78 -33.99
N LEU A 175 -16.86 4.38 -33.06
CA LEU A 175 -17.76 5.50 -33.33
C LEU A 175 -17.04 6.81 -33.04
N LYS A 176 -17.30 7.83 -33.84
CA LYS A 176 -16.73 9.17 -33.68
C LYS A 176 -17.86 10.17 -33.61
N TYR A 177 -17.94 10.89 -32.50
CA TYR A 177 -18.96 11.88 -32.22
C TYR A 177 -18.35 13.28 -32.21
N ASN A 178 -18.95 14.19 -32.98
CA ASN A 178 -18.57 15.59 -33.03
C ASN A 178 -19.56 16.43 -32.22
N TYR A 179 -19.06 17.08 -31.16
CA TYR A 179 -19.89 17.92 -30.30
C TYR A 179 -20.44 19.18 -30.98
N GLU A 180 -19.75 19.74 -32.00
CA GLU A 180 -20.15 21.02 -32.60
C GLU A 180 -21.40 20.92 -33.48
N ASP A 181 -21.51 19.83 -34.25
CA ASP A 181 -22.62 19.58 -35.17
C ASP A 181 -23.52 18.41 -34.75
N GLU A 182 -23.23 17.81 -33.59
CA GLU A 182 -23.94 16.67 -32.99
C GLU A 182 -24.06 15.47 -33.94
N THR A 183 -23.05 15.27 -34.80
CA THR A 183 -22.97 14.15 -35.74
C THR A 183 -22.18 12.98 -35.17
N ILE A 184 -22.56 11.77 -35.59
CA ILE A 184 -21.87 10.53 -35.26
C ILE A 184 -21.61 9.72 -36.53
N GLU A 185 -20.41 9.15 -36.62
CA GLU A 185 -20.01 8.22 -37.68
C GLU A 185 -19.49 6.90 -37.08
N ALA A 186 -19.64 5.81 -37.82
CA ALA A 186 -19.18 4.48 -37.40
C ALA A 186 -18.12 3.95 -38.37
N MET A 187 -17.07 3.35 -37.82
CA MET A 187 -16.05 2.62 -38.55
C MET A 187 -16.05 1.16 -38.07
N ARG A 188 -16.38 0.24 -38.96
CA ARG A 188 -16.28 -1.19 -38.70
C ARG A 188 -14.82 -1.64 -38.69
N LEU A 189 -14.43 -2.45 -37.71
CA LEU A 189 -13.08 -3.00 -37.63
C LEU A 189 -12.94 -4.29 -38.48
N SER A 190 -11.73 -4.53 -39.00
CA SER A 190 -11.42 -5.73 -39.80
C SER A 190 -11.34 -7.01 -38.97
N ALA A 191 -11.21 -6.87 -37.65
CA ALA A 191 -11.19 -7.94 -36.67
C ALA A 191 -11.92 -7.49 -35.40
N ASP A 192 -12.53 -8.45 -34.73
CA ASP A 192 -13.33 -8.21 -33.53
C ASP A 192 -12.43 -8.11 -32.29
N MET A 193 -12.83 -7.28 -31.34
CA MET A 193 -12.16 -6.92 -30.10
C MET A 193 -13.20 -6.48 -29.08
N PRO A 194 -13.09 -6.85 -27.79
CA PRO A 194 -12.51 -8.04 -27.15
C PRO A 194 -13.43 -9.30 -27.17
N GLU A 195 -12.92 -10.51 -26.86
CA GLU A 195 -13.74 -11.74 -26.92
C GLU A 195 -14.92 -11.77 -25.92
N ARG A 196 -16.15 -11.55 -26.42
CA ARG A 196 -17.42 -11.65 -25.66
C ARG A 196 -17.94 -13.10 -25.58
N ASN A 197 -17.19 -13.98 -24.93
CA ASN A 197 -17.57 -15.40 -24.84
C ASN A 197 -18.75 -15.67 -23.87
N ASN A 198 -19.09 -14.73 -22.99
CA ASN A 198 -20.19 -14.85 -22.03
C ASN A 198 -20.89 -13.50 -21.82
N PRO A 199 -22.18 -13.34 -22.16
CA PRO A 199 -22.91 -12.09 -21.92
C PRO A 199 -23.07 -11.72 -20.44
N ARG A 200 -22.72 -12.62 -19.50
CA ARG A 200 -22.69 -12.36 -18.04
C ARG A 200 -21.30 -12.09 -17.46
N GLN A 201 -20.24 -12.29 -18.24
CA GLN A 201 -18.85 -12.02 -17.84
C GLN A 201 -18.12 -11.45 -19.05
N LEU A 202 -18.28 -10.14 -19.22
CA LEU A 202 -17.78 -9.40 -20.37
C LEU A 202 -16.28 -9.19 -20.19
N ASN A 203 -15.48 -9.65 -21.16
CA ASN A 203 -14.07 -9.31 -21.21
C ASN A 203 -13.94 -7.92 -21.82
N LEU A 204 -14.15 -6.86 -21.04
CA LEU A 204 -14.05 -5.49 -21.54
C LEU A 204 -12.62 -5.16 -21.99
N ALA A 205 -12.50 -4.27 -22.98
CA ALA A 205 -11.23 -3.65 -23.31
C ALA A 205 -10.72 -2.97 -22.07
N GLN A 206 -9.42 -2.97 -21.92
CA GLN A 206 -8.80 -2.47 -20.72
C GLN A 206 -8.37 -1.01 -20.90
N GLU A 207 -7.82 -0.68 -22.07
CA GLU A 207 -7.47 0.68 -22.48
C GLU A 207 -7.93 0.94 -23.92
N PHE A 208 -8.27 2.19 -24.19
CA PHE A 208 -8.58 2.68 -25.52
C PHE A 208 -8.00 4.08 -25.69
N VAL A 209 -7.17 4.26 -26.71
CA VAL A 209 -6.43 5.51 -26.95
C VAL A 209 -6.49 5.88 -28.43
N VAL A 210 -6.62 7.17 -28.70
CA VAL A 210 -6.56 7.75 -30.05
C VAL A 210 -5.43 8.75 -30.12
N THR A 211 -4.61 8.66 -31.16
CA THR A 211 -3.46 9.55 -31.39
C THR A 211 -3.74 10.52 -32.54
N ALA A 212 -3.01 11.64 -32.58
CA ALA A 212 -3.26 12.73 -33.54
C ALA A 212 -3.01 12.33 -35.02
N ASP A 213 -2.28 11.24 -35.26
CA ASP A 213 -2.07 10.65 -36.59
C ASP A 213 -3.23 9.76 -37.07
N GLY A 214 -4.28 9.61 -36.24
CA GLY A 214 -5.52 8.91 -36.59
C GLY A 214 -5.52 7.40 -36.32
N TYR A 215 -4.50 6.88 -35.64
CA TYR A 215 -4.44 5.49 -35.19
C TYR A 215 -5.18 5.31 -33.85
N TYR A 216 -5.69 4.09 -33.64
CA TYR A 216 -6.36 3.69 -32.41
C TYR A 216 -5.65 2.50 -31.78
N TYR A 217 -5.58 2.51 -30.45
CA TYR A 217 -4.88 1.50 -29.67
C TYR A 217 -5.85 0.92 -28.66
N VAL A 218 -6.16 -0.38 -28.79
CA VAL A 218 -7.09 -1.10 -27.91
C VAL A 218 -6.31 -2.20 -27.20
N ARG A 219 -6.14 -2.07 -25.89
CA ARG A 219 -5.49 -3.11 -25.07
C ARG A 219 -6.55 -4.01 -24.48
N ASP A 220 -6.49 -5.30 -24.78
CA ASP A 220 -7.37 -6.33 -24.24
C ASP A 220 -6.56 -7.35 -23.40
N TYR A 221 -7.16 -8.49 -23.07
CA TYR A 221 -6.48 -9.56 -22.32
C TYR A 221 -5.49 -10.40 -23.14
N GLN A 222 -5.53 -10.30 -24.47
CA GLN A 222 -4.66 -11.03 -25.40
C GLN A 222 -3.46 -10.19 -25.85
N GLY A 223 -3.57 -8.86 -25.81
CA GLY A 223 -2.46 -7.93 -26.04
C GLY A 223 -2.94 -6.56 -26.50
N LEU A 224 -2.15 -5.94 -27.39
CA LEU A 224 -2.43 -4.63 -27.95
C LEU A 224 -2.90 -4.76 -29.40
N ASN A 225 -4.07 -4.24 -29.70
CA ASN A 225 -4.58 -4.11 -31.05
C ASN A 225 -4.36 -2.68 -31.55
N ILE A 226 -3.65 -2.55 -32.67
CA ILE A 226 -3.43 -1.27 -33.36
C ILE A 226 -4.36 -1.23 -34.56
N VAL A 227 -5.20 -0.20 -34.62
CA VAL A 227 -6.19 0.02 -35.68
C VAL A 227 -5.75 1.22 -36.52
N ASP A 228 -5.64 1.01 -37.82
CA ASP A 228 -5.34 2.10 -38.75
C ASP A 228 -6.58 2.96 -39.07
N PRO A 229 -6.42 4.12 -39.74
CA PRO A 229 -7.54 5.00 -40.07
C PRO A 229 -8.63 4.38 -40.96
N ASP A 230 -8.36 3.24 -41.60
CA ASP A 230 -9.30 2.51 -42.47
C ASP A 230 -9.99 1.35 -41.72
N GLY A 231 -9.70 1.15 -40.43
CA GLY A 231 -10.27 0.10 -39.59
C GLY A 231 -9.54 -1.24 -39.67
N ASN A 232 -8.36 -1.31 -40.30
CA ASN A 232 -7.58 -2.55 -40.31
C ASN A 232 -6.85 -2.76 -38.99
N VAL A 233 -6.91 -3.99 -38.50
CA VAL A 233 -6.39 -4.39 -37.19
C VAL A 233 -5.07 -5.13 -37.32
N THR A 234 -4.07 -4.70 -36.55
CA THR A 234 -2.84 -5.45 -36.29
C THR A 234 -2.70 -5.73 -34.80
N GLN A 235 -2.73 -7.01 -34.42
CA GLN A 235 -2.57 -7.43 -33.03
C GLN A 235 -1.12 -7.72 -32.68
N LEU A 236 -0.68 -7.23 -31.53
CA LEU A 236 0.61 -7.49 -30.91
C LEU A 236 0.40 -8.24 -29.59
N ALA A 237 0.75 -9.52 -29.60
CA ALA A 237 0.65 -10.37 -28.42
C ALA A 237 1.68 -9.99 -27.34
N GLY A 238 1.29 -10.15 -26.08
CA GLY A 238 2.21 -10.01 -24.93
C GLY A 238 2.49 -8.57 -24.49
N VAL A 239 1.79 -7.58 -25.03
CA VAL A 239 1.75 -6.22 -24.48
C VAL A 239 0.74 -6.21 -23.33
N ASN A 240 1.23 -6.41 -22.11
CA ASN A 240 0.39 -6.47 -20.90
C ASN A 240 0.34 -5.12 -20.14
N GLY A 241 1.03 -4.11 -20.67
CA GLY A 241 1.13 -2.78 -20.10
C GLY A 241 -0.12 -1.92 -20.27
N ARG A 242 -0.25 -0.84 -19.49
CA ARG A 242 -1.29 0.17 -19.74
C ARG A 242 -0.89 1.02 -20.93
N VAL A 243 -1.81 1.28 -21.84
CA VAL A 243 -1.60 2.10 -23.03
C VAL A 243 -2.28 3.44 -22.82
N PHE A 244 -1.60 4.53 -23.15
CA PHE A 244 -2.08 5.90 -22.95
C PHE A 244 -1.51 6.82 -24.03
N SER A 245 -2.10 8.01 -24.17
CA SER A 245 -1.54 9.08 -25.02
C SER A 245 -0.73 10.04 -24.16
N TYR A 246 0.45 10.41 -24.65
CA TYR A 246 1.27 11.50 -24.15
C TYR A 246 1.98 12.12 -25.35
N ASP A 247 2.16 13.44 -25.38
CA ASP A 247 2.73 14.19 -26.53
C ASP A 247 2.03 13.92 -27.88
N SER A 248 0.73 13.60 -27.85
CA SER A 248 -0.09 13.17 -28.99
C SER A 248 0.34 11.83 -29.61
N SER A 249 1.15 11.04 -28.91
CA SER A 249 1.64 9.73 -29.34
C SER A 249 1.19 8.62 -28.40
N ALA A 250 1.21 7.38 -28.90
CA ALA A 250 0.92 6.22 -28.09
C ALA A 250 2.14 5.78 -27.27
N TRP A 251 1.90 5.57 -25.98
CA TRP A 251 2.85 5.02 -25.04
C TRP A 251 2.24 3.82 -24.33
N TYR A 252 3.08 2.91 -23.85
CA TYR A 252 2.65 1.89 -22.90
C TYR A 252 3.59 1.78 -21.70
N SER A 253 3.06 1.45 -20.53
CA SER A 253 3.84 1.22 -19.31
C SER A 253 4.12 -0.26 -19.08
N ALA A 254 5.36 -0.65 -18.77
CA ALA A 254 5.70 -2.05 -18.51
C ALA A 254 6.98 -2.20 -17.70
N TYR A 255 7.18 -3.40 -17.14
CA TYR A 255 8.46 -3.81 -16.59
C TYR A 255 9.48 -4.13 -17.68
N TYR A 256 10.70 -3.64 -17.50
CA TYR A 256 11.84 -3.94 -18.35
C TYR A 256 13.12 -4.00 -17.53
N ALA A 257 13.75 -5.18 -17.47
CA ALA A 257 15.04 -5.39 -16.79
C ALA A 257 15.07 -4.84 -15.35
N ASP A 258 14.08 -5.24 -14.56
CA ASP A 258 13.89 -4.91 -13.13
C ASP A 258 13.51 -3.44 -12.84
N ASP A 259 13.11 -2.67 -13.85
CA ASP A 259 12.56 -1.31 -13.65
C ASP A 259 11.20 -1.16 -14.35
N TYR A 260 10.34 -0.30 -13.81
CA TYR A 260 9.06 0.07 -14.39
C TYR A 260 9.23 1.34 -15.23
N GLY A 261 8.78 1.30 -16.48
CA GLY A 261 9.00 2.38 -17.42
C GLY A 261 7.85 2.56 -18.40
N ILE A 262 7.98 3.61 -19.23
CA ILE A 262 7.06 3.91 -20.33
C ILE A 262 7.79 3.84 -21.67
N PHE A 263 7.09 3.35 -22.68
CA PHE A 263 7.65 3.03 -23.98
C PHE A 263 6.79 3.65 -25.08
N ARG A 264 7.36 4.58 -25.82
CA ARG A 264 6.69 5.16 -27.00
C ARG A 264 6.72 4.15 -28.13
N ILE A 265 5.59 3.99 -28.81
CA ILE A 265 5.45 3.07 -29.93
C ILE A 265 5.11 3.80 -31.23
N ASP A 266 5.59 3.24 -32.34
CA ASP A 266 5.15 3.65 -33.68
C ASP A 266 3.83 2.96 -34.08
N GLU A 267 3.33 3.26 -35.28
CA GLU A 267 2.08 2.73 -35.81
C GLU A 267 2.10 1.21 -36.08
N LYS A 268 3.25 0.56 -35.88
CA LYS A 268 3.44 -0.90 -35.98
C LYS A 268 3.73 -1.52 -34.61
N GLY A 269 3.70 -0.71 -33.55
CA GLY A 269 4.01 -1.08 -32.18
C GLY A 269 5.49 -1.31 -31.89
N ASN A 270 6.40 -0.85 -32.74
CA ASN A 270 7.81 -0.89 -32.41
C ASN A 270 8.11 0.18 -31.37
N VAL A 271 8.84 -0.22 -30.31
CA VAL A 271 9.32 0.72 -29.30
C VAL A 271 10.39 1.64 -29.91
N ILE A 272 10.07 2.94 -30.01
CA ILE A 272 10.95 3.97 -30.56
C ILE A 272 11.61 4.83 -29.47
N GLU A 273 11.04 4.87 -28.26
CA GLU A 273 11.57 5.60 -27.11
C GLU A 273 11.31 4.82 -25.82
N ARG A 274 12.19 5.00 -24.82
CA ARG A 274 12.09 4.35 -23.50
C ARG A 274 12.40 5.39 -22.42
N LYS A 275 11.59 5.39 -21.37
CA LYS A 275 11.78 6.20 -20.17
C LYS A 275 11.57 5.32 -18.94
N PHE A 276 12.37 5.52 -17.91
CA PHE A 276 12.44 4.63 -16.75
C PHE A 276 12.04 5.36 -15.46
N SER A 277 12.04 4.63 -14.34
CA SER A 277 11.63 5.17 -13.03
C SER A 277 10.22 5.76 -13.03
N PHE A 278 9.34 5.20 -13.87
CA PHE A 278 7.93 5.58 -13.92
C PHE A 278 7.22 5.00 -12.69
N PRO A 279 6.31 5.74 -12.03
CA PRO A 279 5.68 5.23 -10.82
C PRO A 279 4.57 4.22 -11.15
N LEU A 280 4.32 3.29 -10.23
CA LEU A 280 3.14 2.43 -10.29
C LEU A 280 1.89 3.24 -9.93
N GLY A 281 0.82 3.09 -10.71
CA GLY A 281 -0.46 3.74 -10.44
C GLY A 281 -1.37 3.87 -11.65
N ASP A 282 -2.50 4.57 -11.48
CA ASP A 282 -3.44 4.88 -12.56
C ASP A 282 -3.04 6.18 -13.27
N ILE A 283 -2.83 6.13 -14.58
CA ILE A 283 -2.45 7.31 -15.37
C ILE A 283 -3.70 8.17 -15.57
N LEU A 284 -3.64 9.43 -15.13
CA LEU A 284 -4.77 10.36 -15.16
C LEU A 284 -4.75 11.26 -16.39
N GLY A 285 -3.56 11.58 -16.91
CA GLY A 285 -3.35 12.53 -18.01
C GLY A 285 -2.02 13.25 -17.87
N SER A 286 -1.87 14.39 -18.55
CA SER A 286 -0.65 15.19 -18.48
C SER A 286 -0.93 16.69 -18.41
N VAL A 287 -0.09 17.42 -17.69
CA VAL A 287 -0.15 18.89 -17.54
C VAL A 287 1.25 19.46 -17.77
N ALA A 288 1.35 20.42 -18.70
CA ALA A 288 2.62 21.09 -19.04
C ALA A 288 3.82 20.14 -19.19
N GLY A 289 3.64 19.03 -19.93
CA GLY A 289 4.71 18.07 -20.23
C GLY A 289 5.07 17.12 -19.08
N ARG A 290 4.23 17.00 -18.05
CA ARG A 290 4.40 15.99 -16.99
C ARG A 290 3.16 15.13 -16.84
N ILE A 291 3.35 13.86 -16.50
CA ILE A 291 2.26 12.87 -16.42
C ILE A 291 1.77 12.77 -14.98
N PHE A 292 0.47 12.86 -14.79
CA PHE A 292 -0.19 12.70 -13.49
C PHE A 292 -0.56 11.23 -13.30
N VAL A 293 -0.20 10.68 -12.14
CA VAL A 293 -0.43 9.28 -11.79
C VAL A 293 -1.08 9.22 -10.41
N LYS A 294 -2.26 8.58 -10.31
CA LYS A 294 -2.87 8.22 -9.03
C LYS A 294 -2.07 7.07 -8.42
N GLY A 295 -1.28 7.39 -7.40
CA GLY A 295 -0.60 6.40 -6.56
C GLY A 295 -1.51 5.91 -5.43
N GLY A 296 -0.99 5.04 -4.58
CA GLY A 296 -1.73 4.53 -3.41
C GLY A 296 -2.04 5.62 -2.38
N ASN A 297 -1.06 6.48 -2.11
CA ASN A 297 -1.14 7.48 -1.02
C ASN A 297 -1.45 8.91 -1.49
N GLY A 298 -1.66 9.13 -2.78
CA GLY A 298 -1.92 10.46 -3.33
C GLY A 298 -1.69 10.55 -4.83
N ILE A 299 -1.46 11.76 -5.31
CA ILE A 299 -1.14 12.04 -6.71
C ILE A 299 0.37 12.22 -6.88
N LEU A 300 0.92 11.51 -7.85
CA LEU A 300 2.30 11.58 -8.27
C LEU A 300 2.39 12.30 -9.62
N VAL A 301 3.51 12.97 -9.86
CA VAL A 301 3.81 13.64 -11.12
C VAL A 301 5.15 13.16 -11.64
N TYR A 302 5.14 12.62 -12.84
CA TYR A 302 6.34 12.13 -13.53
C TYR A 302 6.85 13.16 -14.54
N ASP A 303 8.08 13.61 -14.35
CA ASP A 303 8.83 14.45 -15.29
C ASP A 303 9.52 13.55 -16.33
N VAL A 304 8.94 13.51 -17.54
CA VAL A 304 9.37 12.62 -18.63
C VAL A 304 10.78 12.95 -19.13
N GLU A 305 11.21 14.21 -19.04
CA GLU A 305 12.54 14.63 -19.49
C GLU A 305 13.63 14.26 -18.47
N LYS A 306 13.31 14.34 -17.18
CA LYS A 306 14.24 14.03 -16.09
C LYS A 306 14.19 12.58 -15.63
N GLU A 307 13.13 11.85 -15.98
CA GLU A 307 12.86 10.48 -15.50
C GLU A 307 12.76 10.46 -13.96
N THR A 308 12.05 11.44 -13.40
CA THR A 308 11.86 11.60 -11.95
C THR A 308 10.39 11.71 -11.59
N THR A 309 10.01 11.11 -10.48
CA THR A 309 8.66 11.22 -9.91
C THR A 309 8.68 12.03 -8.64
N ASP A 310 7.81 13.04 -8.57
CA ASP A 310 7.54 13.82 -7.37
C ASP A 310 6.12 13.55 -6.85
N THR A 311 5.89 13.66 -5.55
CA THR A 311 4.54 13.66 -4.98
C THR A 311 3.93 15.04 -5.16
N LEU A 312 2.79 15.13 -5.83
CA LEU A 312 2.04 16.38 -5.98
C LEU A 312 1.34 16.76 -4.68
N PHE A 313 0.63 15.79 -4.10
CA PHE A 313 0.05 15.84 -2.77
C PHE A 313 -0.29 14.42 -2.32
N ARG A 314 -0.35 14.21 -0.99
CA ARG A 314 -0.95 13.03 -0.37
C ARG A 314 -2.45 13.23 -0.16
N TRP A 315 -3.21 12.15 -0.06
CA TRP A 315 -4.65 12.25 0.23
C TRP A 315 -4.94 13.04 1.51
N THR A 316 -4.11 12.86 2.53
CA THR A 316 -4.21 13.58 3.81
C THR A 316 -3.91 15.08 3.69
N ASP A 317 -3.13 15.51 2.70
CA ASP A 317 -2.82 16.93 2.47
C ASP A 317 -4.05 17.68 1.94
N VAL A 318 -5.01 16.94 1.40
CA VAL A 318 -6.29 17.42 0.89
C VAL A 318 -7.46 16.84 1.70
N ASP A 319 -7.22 16.50 2.97
CA ASP A 319 -8.28 16.11 3.91
C ASP A 319 -9.12 14.87 3.51
N THR A 320 -8.52 13.98 2.70
CA THR A 320 -9.10 12.73 2.18
C THR A 320 -8.35 11.51 2.72
N VAL A 321 -9.05 10.38 2.87
CA VAL A 321 -8.45 9.08 3.26
C VAL A 321 -8.40 8.17 2.03
N SER A 322 -7.27 7.50 1.79
CA SER A 322 -7.02 6.73 0.57
C SER A 322 -8.07 5.66 0.28
N ASN A 323 -8.51 4.94 1.33
CA ASN A 323 -9.45 3.83 1.20
C ASN A 323 -10.88 4.26 0.82
N ASP A 324 -11.19 5.55 0.96
CA ASP A 324 -12.49 6.08 0.57
C ASP A 324 -12.49 6.51 -0.91
N VAL A 325 -11.32 6.68 -1.52
CA VAL A 325 -11.14 7.06 -2.93
C VAL A 325 -11.41 5.87 -3.83
N THR A 326 -12.40 6.02 -4.71
CA THR A 326 -12.81 4.98 -5.67
C THR A 326 -12.17 5.25 -7.03
N ASN A 327 -12.46 6.41 -7.63
CA ASN A 327 -11.90 6.86 -8.90
C ASN A 327 -11.38 8.29 -8.81
N VAL A 328 -10.47 8.66 -9.72
CA VAL A 328 -9.86 9.98 -9.78
C VAL A 328 -9.75 10.39 -11.24
N TYR A 329 -10.04 11.65 -11.53
CA TYR A 329 -10.04 12.18 -12.89
C TYR A 329 -9.34 13.53 -12.93
N LEU A 330 -8.43 13.72 -13.89
CA LEU A 330 -7.86 15.03 -14.19
C LEU A 330 -8.90 15.83 -14.99
N ILE A 331 -9.39 16.92 -14.40
CA ILE A 331 -10.41 17.77 -15.02
C ILE A 331 -9.75 18.79 -15.96
N ASP A 332 -8.76 19.51 -15.44
CA ASP A 332 -7.92 20.43 -16.18
C ASP A 332 -6.53 20.57 -15.50
N ASP A 333 -5.74 21.58 -15.88
CA ASP A 333 -4.40 21.83 -15.32
C ASP A 333 -4.41 22.33 -13.86
N SER A 334 -5.58 22.61 -13.32
CA SER A 334 -5.80 23.22 -12.00
C SER A 334 -6.78 22.43 -11.13
N CYS A 335 -7.41 21.37 -11.64
CA CYS A 335 -8.47 20.66 -10.94
C CYS A 335 -8.43 19.14 -11.17
N ILE A 336 -8.65 18.41 -10.08
CA ILE A 336 -8.82 16.96 -10.06
C ILE A 336 -10.17 16.65 -9.40
N ALA A 337 -10.98 15.78 -10.00
CA ALA A 337 -12.17 15.23 -9.38
C ALA A 337 -11.86 13.90 -8.70
N VAL A 338 -12.29 13.76 -7.46
CA VAL A 338 -12.11 12.57 -6.62
C VAL A 338 -13.47 11.98 -6.33
N MET A 339 -13.73 10.79 -6.86
CA MET A 339 -14.93 10.01 -6.53
C MET A 339 -14.68 9.25 -5.24
N TYR A 340 -15.55 9.39 -4.26
CA TYR A 340 -15.44 8.71 -2.96
C TYR A 340 -16.73 7.96 -2.61
N ASN A 341 -16.61 6.98 -1.72
CA ASN A 341 -17.79 6.32 -1.12
C ASN A 341 -18.34 7.18 0.02
N ASP A 342 -19.62 7.56 -0.05
CA ASP A 342 -20.26 8.37 0.99
C ASP A 342 -20.37 7.59 2.30
N LYS A 343 -19.61 8.05 3.30
CA LYS A 343 -19.49 7.45 4.63
C LYS A 343 -20.79 7.45 5.42
N SER A 344 -21.74 8.32 5.08
CA SER A 344 -23.02 8.41 5.78
C SER A 344 -24.03 7.35 5.34
N ASP A 345 -23.74 6.64 4.25
CA ASP A 345 -24.56 5.56 3.73
C ASP A 345 -24.09 4.20 4.26
N GLU A 346 -24.85 3.64 5.21
CA GLU A 346 -24.61 2.30 5.76
C GLU A 346 -24.67 1.19 4.70
N THR A 347 -25.22 1.46 3.51
CA THR A 347 -25.21 0.49 2.39
C THR A 347 -23.90 0.48 1.61
N GLY A 348 -23.06 1.53 1.74
CA GLY A 348 -21.80 1.68 1.03
C GLY A 348 -21.95 1.78 -0.49
N THR A 349 -23.13 2.19 -0.98
CA THR A 349 -23.45 2.24 -2.42
C THR A 349 -23.64 3.65 -2.97
N THR A 350 -23.63 4.66 -2.09
CA THR A 350 -23.72 6.06 -2.48
C THR A 350 -22.32 6.61 -2.73
N TYR A 351 -22.12 7.15 -3.93
CA TYR A 351 -20.86 7.80 -4.30
C TYR A 351 -21.02 9.32 -4.27
N GLY A 352 -19.94 10.03 -3.98
CA GLY A 352 -19.86 11.49 -4.09
C GLY A 352 -18.63 11.90 -4.92
N TYR A 353 -18.62 13.15 -5.39
CA TYR A 353 -17.43 13.77 -5.96
C TYR A 353 -17.00 14.95 -5.10
N GLU A 354 -15.72 14.98 -4.78
CA GLU A 354 -15.00 16.13 -4.25
C GLU A 354 -14.05 16.65 -5.34
N PHE A 355 -13.86 17.97 -5.39
CA PHE A 355 -12.92 18.58 -6.32
C PHE A 355 -11.71 19.10 -5.54
N VAL A 356 -10.52 18.81 -6.05
CA VAL A 356 -9.24 19.23 -5.50
C VAL A 356 -8.62 20.23 -6.46
N GLY A 357 -8.57 21.49 -6.02
CA GLY A 357 -8.12 22.62 -6.82
C GLY A 357 -6.70 23.07 -6.47
N ARG A 358 -5.97 23.56 -7.48
CA ARG A 358 -4.68 24.23 -7.35
C ARG A 358 -4.90 25.67 -6.90
N VAL A 359 -4.45 26.00 -5.69
CA VAL A 359 -4.63 27.31 -5.06
C VAL A 359 -3.29 27.99 -4.76
N SER A 360 -3.25 29.32 -4.83
CA SER A 360 -2.05 30.08 -4.45
C SER A 360 -1.86 30.01 -2.94
N ARG A 361 -0.63 29.76 -2.49
CA ARG A 361 -0.31 29.79 -1.04
C ARG A 361 -0.60 31.17 -0.42
N ALA A 362 -0.44 32.24 -1.20
CA ALA A 362 -0.73 33.60 -0.75
C ALA A 362 -2.22 33.85 -0.38
N ASP A 363 -3.13 32.99 -0.85
CA ASP A 363 -4.56 33.10 -0.59
C ASP A 363 -5.01 32.24 0.61
N ILE A 364 -4.10 31.48 1.22
CA ILE A 364 -4.39 30.58 2.35
C ILE A 364 -4.21 31.34 3.67
N THR A 365 -5.26 31.40 4.49
CA THR A 365 -5.24 32.10 5.79
C THR A 365 -4.90 31.21 7.00
N GLU A 366 -4.77 29.90 6.80
CA GLU A 366 -4.55 28.91 7.87
C GLU A 366 -3.05 28.60 8.15
N GLU A 367 -2.13 29.34 7.54
CA GLU A 367 -0.68 29.07 7.58
C GLU A 367 -0.01 29.29 8.96
N ASP A 368 -0.76 29.64 10.01
CA ASP A 368 -0.22 29.86 11.37
C ASP A 368 -0.17 28.57 12.22
N ARG A 369 -0.55 27.41 11.66
CA ARG A 369 -0.46 26.11 12.37
C ARG A 369 1.00 25.64 12.46
N GLU A 370 1.36 25.09 13.60
CA GLU A 370 2.65 24.43 13.81
C GLU A 370 2.62 23.04 13.18
N GLU A 371 3.51 22.80 12.21
CA GLU A 371 3.61 21.54 11.48
C GLU A 371 4.29 20.46 12.31
N LEU A 372 3.70 19.27 12.32
CA LEU A 372 4.26 18.05 12.87
C LEU A 372 4.38 16.99 11.80
N VAL A 373 5.45 16.20 11.86
CA VAL A 373 5.65 15.07 10.94
C VAL A 373 5.58 13.77 11.72
N ILE A 374 4.71 12.84 11.29
CA ILE A 374 4.77 11.45 11.72
C ILE A 374 5.48 10.60 10.67
N GLY A 375 6.56 9.93 11.08
CA GLY A 375 7.26 8.96 10.27
C GLY A 375 6.62 7.58 10.39
N CYS A 376 6.41 6.88 9.27
CA CYS A 376 5.93 5.49 9.27
C CYS A 376 6.67 4.66 8.23
N MET A 377 6.77 3.35 8.45
CA MET A 377 7.34 2.45 7.43
C MET A 377 6.40 2.37 6.23
N TYR A 378 5.14 2.02 6.46
CA TYR A 378 4.05 2.05 5.49
C TYR A 378 2.95 2.94 6.04
N THR A 379 2.13 3.55 5.18
CA THR A 379 0.99 4.36 5.60
C THR A 379 -0.22 3.48 5.94
N PRO A 380 -0.63 3.37 7.22
CA PRO A 380 -1.87 2.68 7.59
C PRO A 380 -3.09 3.56 7.29
N VAL A 381 -4.21 2.95 6.91
CA VAL A 381 -5.47 3.68 6.65
C VAL A 381 -6.01 4.36 7.91
N LEU A 382 -5.86 3.72 9.08
CA LEU A 382 -6.30 4.30 10.35
C LEU A 382 -5.48 5.56 10.71
N LEU A 383 -4.17 5.57 10.44
CA LEU A 383 -3.35 6.77 10.58
C LEU A 383 -3.86 7.92 9.71
N GLU A 384 -4.15 7.66 8.43
CA GLU A 384 -4.70 8.69 7.53
C GLU A 384 -6.01 9.26 8.08
N ARG A 385 -6.91 8.39 8.55
CA ARG A 385 -8.20 8.79 9.13
C ARG A 385 -8.00 9.67 10.37
N ASN A 386 -7.16 9.25 11.29
CA ASN A 386 -6.86 10.01 12.50
C ASN A 386 -6.24 11.37 12.20
N ILE A 387 -5.34 11.46 11.21
CA ILE A 387 -4.74 12.73 10.79
C ILE A 387 -5.77 13.67 10.18
N VAL A 388 -6.60 13.18 9.27
CA VAL A 388 -7.64 14.01 8.63
C VAL A 388 -8.61 14.55 9.69
N GLU A 389 -9.07 13.71 10.62
CA GLU A 389 -9.97 14.14 11.69
C GLU A 389 -9.30 15.09 12.68
N PHE A 390 -8.04 14.82 13.06
CA PHE A 390 -7.25 15.70 13.92
C PHE A 390 -7.07 17.07 13.28
N ASN A 391 -6.59 17.13 12.04
CA ASN A 391 -6.32 18.37 11.31
C ASN A 391 -7.60 19.22 11.13
N LYS A 392 -8.76 18.59 10.91
CA LYS A 392 -10.07 19.27 10.86
C LYS A 392 -10.50 19.83 12.22
N SER A 393 -10.15 19.15 13.32
CA SER A 393 -10.51 19.56 14.68
C SER A 393 -9.58 20.61 15.29
N GLN A 394 -8.38 20.80 14.72
CA GLN A 394 -7.30 21.58 15.32
C GLN A 394 -7.03 22.90 14.61
N GLN A 395 -6.78 23.94 15.40
CA GLN A 395 -6.45 25.29 14.93
C GLN A 395 -4.99 25.68 15.21
N LYS A 396 -4.28 24.89 16.00
CA LYS A 396 -2.88 25.17 16.39
C LYS A 396 -1.88 24.27 15.69
N TYR A 397 -2.22 23.01 15.46
CA TYR A 397 -1.32 22.00 14.93
C TYR A 397 -1.84 21.45 13.61
N HIS A 398 -0.92 21.04 12.74
CA HIS A 398 -1.19 20.30 11.53
C HIS A 398 -0.22 19.12 11.45
N VAL A 399 -0.73 17.91 11.19
CA VAL A 399 0.07 16.69 11.13
C VAL A 399 0.17 16.23 9.68
N SER A 400 1.37 15.88 9.26
CA SER A 400 1.69 15.33 7.93
C SER A 400 2.41 13.98 8.04
N ILE A 401 2.30 13.15 6.99
CA ILE A 401 2.90 11.82 6.95
C ILE A 401 4.22 11.83 6.16
N ARG A 402 5.24 11.22 6.74
CA ARG A 402 6.45 10.77 6.03
C ARG A 402 6.53 9.26 6.00
N ALA A 403 6.09 8.66 4.89
CA ALA A 403 6.29 7.25 4.62
C ALA A 403 7.72 6.96 4.14
N TYR A 404 8.39 6.00 4.75
CA TYR A 404 9.74 5.57 4.35
C TYR A 404 9.72 4.45 3.31
N ASN A 405 8.65 3.66 3.28
CA ASN A 405 8.36 2.69 2.25
C ASN A 405 6.97 2.99 1.64
N ASP A 406 6.97 3.59 0.46
CA ASP A 406 5.74 3.74 -0.32
C ASP A 406 5.61 2.52 -1.23
N ARG A 407 4.49 1.79 -1.16
CA ARG A 407 4.23 0.65 -2.04
C ARG A 407 4.24 1.02 -3.53
N SER A 408 4.20 2.32 -3.87
CA SER A 408 4.34 2.82 -5.24
C SER A 408 5.78 2.78 -5.78
N ASN A 409 6.78 2.74 -4.89
CA ASN A 409 8.19 2.77 -5.24
C ASN A 409 8.80 1.47 -4.72
N GLU A 410 9.49 0.70 -5.58
CA GLU A 410 10.04 -0.62 -5.25
C GLU A 410 11.27 -0.57 -4.31
N LEU A 411 11.21 0.24 -3.26
CA LEU A 411 12.23 0.24 -2.22
C LEU A 411 12.15 -1.06 -1.44
N THR A 412 13.30 -1.70 -1.27
CA THR A 412 13.41 -2.81 -0.32
C THR A 412 13.17 -2.28 1.10
N THR A 413 12.62 -3.12 1.97
CA THR A 413 12.44 -2.78 3.39
C THR A 413 13.75 -2.33 4.06
N ASP A 414 14.90 -2.85 3.61
CA ASP A 414 16.22 -2.49 4.11
C ASP A 414 16.64 -1.06 3.71
N GLU A 415 16.35 -0.64 2.48
CA GLU A 415 16.61 0.73 2.01
C GLU A 415 15.73 1.73 2.73
N ALA A 416 14.44 1.41 2.90
CA ALA A 416 13.50 2.23 3.66
C ALA A 416 13.93 2.39 5.13
N THR A 417 14.34 1.29 5.77
CA THR A 417 14.87 1.29 7.14
C THR A 417 16.16 2.11 7.25
N THR A 418 17.06 1.98 6.28
CA THR A 418 18.30 2.77 6.22
C THR A 418 17.99 4.27 6.13
N ARG A 419 17.03 4.65 5.30
CA ARG A 419 16.60 6.05 5.15
C ARG A 419 16.03 6.60 6.45
N LEU A 420 15.16 5.86 7.13
CA LEU A 420 14.64 6.24 8.45
C LEU A 420 15.79 6.49 9.44
N HIS A 421 16.73 5.55 9.56
CA HIS A 421 17.86 5.69 10.46
C HIS A 421 18.75 6.91 10.12
N LEU A 422 18.93 7.23 8.84
CA LEU A 422 19.66 8.43 8.42
C LEU A 422 18.94 9.72 8.81
N ASP A 423 17.62 9.80 8.63
CA ASP A 423 16.82 10.96 9.03
C ASP A 423 16.88 11.17 10.56
N LEU A 424 16.71 10.08 11.33
CA LEU A 424 16.84 10.10 12.79
C LEU A 424 18.23 10.57 13.26
N ALA A 425 19.29 10.23 12.53
CA ALA A 425 20.66 10.60 12.89
C ALA A 425 21.11 11.99 12.39
N SER A 426 20.51 12.52 11.33
CA SER A 426 20.99 13.72 10.60
C SER A 426 20.33 15.03 11.01
N GLY A 427 19.45 15.02 12.01
CA GLY A 427 18.69 16.21 12.43
C GLY A 427 17.46 16.50 11.56
N ASN A 428 17.08 15.55 10.69
CA ASN A 428 15.87 15.60 9.87
C ASN A 428 14.78 14.66 10.43
N ALA A 429 14.87 14.30 11.70
CA ALA A 429 13.95 13.37 12.35
C ALA A 429 12.50 13.89 12.29
N PRO A 430 11.50 13.00 12.12
CA PRO A 430 10.10 13.36 12.33
C PRO A 430 9.84 13.66 13.81
N ASP A 431 8.70 14.28 14.11
CA ASP A 431 8.28 14.56 15.50
C ASP A 431 7.72 13.31 16.19
N MET A 432 7.11 12.43 15.41
CA MET A 432 6.49 11.19 15.87
C MET A 432 6.91 10.02 15.00
N LEU A 433 6.81 8.81 15.53
CA LEU A 433 6.90 7.58 14.75
C LEU A 433 5.67 6.70 14.98
N ASN A 434 5.10 6.17 13.91
CA ASN A 434 4.31 4.96 13.95
C ASN A 434 5.27 3.77 14.08
N LEU A 435 5.16 3.01 15.17
CA LEU A 435 6.09 1.94 15.55
C LEU A 435 5.86 0.62 14.79
N GLN A 436 4.79 0.51 14.01
CA GLN A 436 4.49 -0.68 13.24
C GLN A 436 5.64 -0.95 12.23
N TYR A 437 6.11 -2.21 12.21
CA TYR A 437 7.24 -2.66 11.39
C TYR A 437 8.61 -2.07 11.77
N LEU A 438 8.74 -1.39 12.91
CA LEU A 438 10.02 -0.85 13.38
C LEU A 438 10.64 -1.75 14.46
N ASP A 439 11.97 -1.71 14.56
CA ASP A 439 12.70 -2.33 15.67
C ASP A 439 12.65 -1.40 16.89
N ILE A 440 11.57 -1.54 17.66
CA ILE A 440 11.25 -0.70 18.82
C ILE A 440 12.37 -0.76 19.87
N TYR A 441 12.92 -1.94 20.16
CA TYR A 441 13.99 -2.12 21.14
C TYR A 441 15.25 -1.34 20.73
N ASN A 442 15.66 -1.42 19.46
CA ASN A 442 16.79 -0.65 18.94
C ASN A 442 16.53 0.87 18.96
N LEU A 443 15.28 1.33 18.81
CA LEU A 443 14.94 2.75 18.95
C LEU A 443 15.06 3.23 20.41
N VAL A 444 14.68 2.39 21.38
CA VAL A 444 14.84 2.67 22.82
C VAL A 444 16.30 2.67 23.23
N ASP A 445 17.09 1.64 22.83
CA ASP A 445 18.54 1.55 23.08
C ASP A 445 19.29 2.78 22.57
N LYS A 446 18.87 3.33 21.43
CA LYS A 446 19.46 4.55 20.85
C LYS A 446 18.92 5.86 21.44
N GLY A 447 17.98 5.80 22.37
CA GLY A 447 17.36 6.98 22.99
C GLY A 447 16.53 7.83 22.01
N VAL A 448 15.98 7.21 20.96
CA VAL A 448 15.17 7.90 19.94
C VAL A 448 13.76 8.21 20.44
N ILE A 449 13.23 7.41 21.36
CA ILE A 449 11.85 7.50 21.85
C ILE A 449 11.80 8.23 23.19
N ASP A 450 10.89 9.19 23.33
CA ASP A 450 10.58 9.86 24.59
C ASP A 450 9.61 9.00 25.42
N ASP A 451 9.75 8.99 26.74
CA ASP A 451 8.82 8.28 27.63
C ASP A 451 7.45 8.97 27.64
N LEU A 452 6.38 8.23 27.35
CA LEU A 452 5.02 8.78 27.34
C LEU A 452 4.41 8.95 28.74
N ARG A 453 4.92 8.29 29.80
CA ARG A 453 4.32 8.40 31.15
C ARG A 453 4.19 9.84 31.66
N PRO A 454 5.21 10.71 31.56
CA PRO A 454 5.09 12.10 32.01
C PRO A 454 4.01 12.91 31.28
N TYR A 455 3.60 12.48 30.09
CA TYR A 455 2.54 13.12 29.31
C TYR A 455 1.16 12.74 29.85
N PHE A 456 0.94 11.47 30.19
CA PHE A 456 -0.26 11.06 30.93
C PHE A 456 -0.33 11.73 32.31
N ASP A 457 0.77 11.77 33.07
CA ASP A 457 0.78 12.32 34.44
C ASP A 457 0.37 13.80 34.52
N ARG A 458 0.60 14.57 33.44
CA ARG A 458 0.31 16.01 33.39
C ARG A 458 -1.00 16.36 32.70
N ASP A 459 -1.60 15.42 31.97
CA ASP A 459 -2.86 15.62 31.26
C ASP A 459 -4.04 15.23 32.16
N THR A 460 -5.13 16.00 32.11
CA THR A 460 -6.31 15.77 32.96
C THR A 460 -7.48 15.15 32.21
N GLU A 461 -7.38 15.01 30.89
CA GLU A 461 -8.45 14.51 30.03
C GLU A 461 -8.32 13.00 29.73
N ILE A 462 -7.17 12.40 30.08
CA ILE A 462 -6.84 11.00 29.80
C ILE A 462 -6.03 10.40 30.96
N ASP A 463 -6.33 9.16 31.35
CA ASP A 463 -5.59 8.42 32.38
C ASP A 463 -4.99 7.14 31.77
N ILE A 464 -3.71 6.86 32.06
CA ILE A 464 -3.06 5.61 31.62
C ILE A 464 -3.78 4.36 32.16
N GLN A 465 -4.49 4.49 33.29
CA GLN A 465 -5.26 3.41 33.89
C GLN A 465 -6.50 3.01 33.07
N ASP A 466 -6.94 3.85 32.13
CA ASP A 466 -8.03 3.53 31.19
C ASP A 466 -7.61 2.47 30.14
N TYR A 467 -6.32 2.15 30.08
CA TYR A 467 -5.76 1.21 29.11
C TYR A 467 -5.35 -0.13 29.75
N VAL A 468 -5.39 -1.20 28.95
CA VAL A 468 -5.08 -2.59 29.36
C VAL A 468 -3.65 -2.66 29.91
N GLU A 469 -3.54 -3.05 31.18
CA GLU A 469 -2.28 -2.94 31.96
C GLU A 469 -1.16 -3.77 31.37
N SER A 470 -1.43 -5.03 30.98
CA SER A 470 -0.45 -5.91 30.36
C SER A 470 0.05 -5.40 29.01
N VAL A 471 -0.80 -4.71 28.24
CA VAL A 471 -0.42 -4.10 26.96
C VAL A 471 0.47 -2.87 27.17
N VAL A 472 0.15 -2.04 28.17
CA VAL A 472 0.97 -0.88 28.58
C VAL A 472 2.33 -1.35 29.11
N GLU A 473 2.36 -2.41 29.90
CA GLU A 473 3.61 -3.00 30.42
C GLU A 473 4.44 -3.63 29.31
N ALA A 474 3.83 -4.36 28.37
CA ALA A 474 4.51 -4.88 27.20
C ALA A 474 5.13 -3.78 26.32
N CYS A 475 4.50 -2.60 26.26
CA CYS A 475 5.03 -1.42 25.56
C CYS A 475 5.98 -0.58 26.43
N THR A 476 6.43 -1.10 27.58
CA THR A 476 7.44 -0.47 28.43
C THR A 476 8.76 -1.21 28.29
N ILE A 477 9.75 -0.57 27.68
CA ILE A 477 11.07 -1.14 27.45
C ILE A 477 12.08 -0.31 28.23
N ASP A 478 12.88 -0.94 29.10
CA ASP A 478 13.89 -0.27 29.93
C ASP A 478 13.36 0.97 30.69
N GLY A 479 12.10 0.89 31.15
CA GLY A 479 11.42 1.97 31.88
C GLY A 479 10.83 3.07 30.99
N VAL A 480 10.98 3.01 29.67
CA VAL A 480 10.40 3.94 28.70
C VAL A 480 9.08 3.38 28.17
N LEU A 481 7.96 4.07 28.42
CA LEU A 481 6.70 3.73 27.76
C LEU A 481 6.73 4.28 26.34
N VAL A 482 6.92 3.41 25.34
CA VAL A 482 7.14 3.84 23.95
C VAL A 482 5.87 4.24 23.23
N SER A 483 4.74 3.62 23.59
CA SER A 483 3.43 3.84 22.99
C SER A 483 2.33 3.23 23.85
N VAL A 484 1.10 3.71 23.68
CA VAL A 484 -0.11 2.92 23.95
C VAL A 484 -0.76 2.65 22.58
N PRO A 485 -0.77 1.40 22.09
CA PRO A 485 -1.27 1.11 20.75
C PRO A 485 -2.79 1.25 20.69
N LEU A 486 -3.34 1.74 19.57
CA LEU A 486 -4.79 1.75 19.39
C LEU A 486 -5.34 0.33 19.23
N GLU A 487 -4.62 -0.49 18.45
CA GLU A 487 -5.00 -1.84 18.11
C GLU A 487 -3.85 -2.81 18.35
N TYR A 488 -4.16 -4.07 18.67
CA TYR A 488 -3.14 -5.10 18.77
C TYR A 488 -3.64 -6.49 18.35
N VAL A 489 -2.67 -7.35 17.98
CA VAL A 489 -2.86 -8.77 17.66
C VAL A 489 -1.97 -9.59 18.57
N ILE A 490 -2.50 -10.71 19.04
CA ILE A 490 -1.75 -11.68 19.83
C ILE A 490 -1.32 -12.82 18.91
N TYR A 491 -0.01 -12.99 18.77
CA TYR A 491 0.55 -14.18 18.14
C TYR A 491 1.04 -15.14 19.21
N SER A 492 0.79 -16.43 19.01
CA SER A 492 1.22 -17.47 19.96
C SER A 492 1.37 -18.81 19.25
N TYR A 493 1.77 -19.82 20.02
CA TYR A 493 1.92 -21.21 19.62
C TYR A 493 1.01 -22.10 20.45
N PHE A 494 0.40 -23.09 19.79
CA PHE A 494 -0.40 -24.10 20.45
C PHE A 494 -0.05 -25.51 19.96
N GLY A 495 -0.36 -26.49 20.80
CA GLY A 495 -0.26 -27.91 20.49
C GLY A 495 -1.42 -28.69 21.08
N LYS A 496 -1.50 -29.98 20.76
CA LYS A 496 -2.49 -30.90 21.34
C LYS A 496 -2.14 -31.22 22.79
N ALA A 497 -3.13 -31.19 23.68
CA ALA A 497 -2.92 -31.36 25.13
C ALA A 497 -2.20 -32.67 25.48
N ASP A 498 -2.53 -33.76 24.78
CA ASP A 498 -1.89 -35.07 24.94
C ASP A 498 -0.42 -35.12 24.49
N MET A 499 0.00 -34.17 23.63
CA MET A 499 1.37 -34.04 23.15
C MET A 499 2.19 -33.05 24.01
N VAL A 500 1.65 -31.86 24.27
CA VAL A 500 2.39 -30.72 24.88
C VAL A 500 2.09 -30.51 26.37
N GLY A 501 1.21 -31.33 26.95
CA GLY A 501 0.74 -31.18 28.34
C GLY A 501 -0.33 -30.09 28.50
N GLU A 502 -0.82 -29.91 29.73
CA GLU A 502 -1.99 -29.07 30.05
C GLU A 502 -1.66 -27.63 30.49
N SER A 503 -0.38 -27.27 30.64
CA SER A 503 0.04 -25.94 31.12
C SER A 503 0.67 -25.09 30.02
N ALA A 504 0.41 -23.77 30.04
CA ALA A 504 1.12 -22.80 29.22
C ALA A 504 2.58 -22.63 29.67
N GLY A 505 3.42 -22.07 28.79
CA GLY A 505 4.85 -21.85 29.06
C GLY A 505 5.72 -23.09 28.92
N TRP A 506 6.94 -22.89 28.46
CA TRP A 506 7.95 -23.94 28.26
C TRP A 506 9.31 -23.37 27.87
N THR A 507 10.34 -24.11 28.25
CA THR A 507 11.76 -23.89 27.91
C THR A 507 12.18 -24.72 26.70
N ILE A 508 13.41 -24.51 26.22
CA ILE A 508 14.05 -25.35 25.19
C ILE A 508 14.12 -26.82 25.67
N ASP A 509 14.48 -27.04 26.93
CA ASP A 509 14.57 -28.38 27.53
C ASP A 509 13.20 -29.08 27.54
N ASP A 510 12.12 -28.36 27.88
CA ASP A 510 10.75 -28.90 27.88
C ASP A 510 10.31 -29.32 26.47
N VAL A 511 10.67 -28.53 25.45
CA VAL A 511 10.42 -28.85 24.05
C VAL A 511 11.17 -30.12 23.65
N ALA A 512 12.45 -30.23 24.01
CA ALA A 512 13.27 -31.40 23.71
C ALA A 512 12.69 -32.66 24.39
N GLU A 513 12.28 -32.57 25.65
CA GLU A 513 11.58 -33.65 26.35
C GLU A 513 10.28 -34.03 25.66
N CYS A 514 9.49 -33.05 25.24
CA CYS A 514 8.23 -33.26 24.52
C CYS A 514 8.42 -34.01 23.20
N LEU A 515 9.43 -33.64 22.39
CA LEU A 515 9.77 -34.35 21.15
C LEU A 515 10.22 -35.79 21.42
N ASN A 516 11.02 -36.00 22.45
CA ASN A 516 11.48 -37.34 22.86
C ASN A 516 10.32 -38.25 23.29
N ASN A 517 9.31 -37.68 23.97
CA ASN A 517 8.11 -38.39 24.39
C ASN A 517 7.11 -38.67 23.25
N ASN A 518 7.23 -37.93 22.14
CA ASN A 518 6.35 -38.03 20.98
C ASN A 518 7.12 -38.43 19.70
N PRO A 519 7.72 -39.65 19.65
CA PRO A 519 8.56 -40.05 18.53
C PRO A 519 7.76 -40.12 17.21
N GLY A 520 8.21 -39.39 16.20
CA GLY A 520 7.54 -39.26 14.90
C GLY A 520 6.72 -37.99 14.73
N SER A 521 6.58 -37.18 15.79
CA SER A 521 6.18 -35.78 15.63
C SER A 521 7.31 -34.96 15.00
N VAL A 522 6.94 -33.90 14.30
CA VAL A 522 7.86 -32.85 13.87
C VAL A 522 7.58 -31.62 14.70
N PHE A 523 8.62 -30.86 15.06
CA PHE A 523 8.40 -29.65 15.84
C PHE A 523 7.60 -28.60 15.04
N SER A 524 7.98 -28.38 13.77
CA SER A 524 7.23 -27.60 12.79
C SER A 524 7.73 -27.89 11.36
N THR A 525 7.04 -27.42 10.33
CA THR A 525 7.41 -27.52 8.91
C THR A 525 8.33 -26.40 8.42
N TRP A 526 8.69 -25.46 9.31
CA TRP A 526 9.53 -24.32 8.99
C TRP A 526 10.99 -24.70 8.70
N THR A 527 11.71 -23.75 8.09
CA THR A 527 13.15 -23.90 7.86
C THR A 527 13.92 -23.85 9.17
N ARG A 528 15.12 -24.45 9.16
CA ARG A 528 16.09 -24.33 10.26
C ARG A 528 16.33 -22.89 10.70
N GLU A 529 16.57 -22.01 9.72
CA GLU A 529 16.87 -20.61 9.97
C GLU A 529 15.70 -19.89 10.65
N PHE A 530 14.49 -20.04 10.10
CA PHE A 530 13.31 -19.40 10.66
C PHE A 530 13.02 -19.93 12.07
N MET A 531 13.25 -21.21 12.32
CA MET A 531 13.00 -21.79 13.62
C MET A 531 14.02 -21.35 14.68
N LEU A 532 15.30 -21.34 14.34
CA LEU A 532 16.34 -20.79 15.21
C LEU A 532 15.96 -19.35 15.62
N ALA A 533 15.47 -18.57 14.66
CA ALA A 533 14.97 -17.22 14.90
C ALA A 533 13.84 -17.15 15.91
N ARG A 534 12.83 -18.02 15.76
CA ARG A 534 11.67 -18.06 16.65
C ARG A 534 11.98 -18.58 18.04
N ILE A 535 12.87 -19.56 18.18
CA ILE A 535 13.22 -20.10 19.49
C ILE A 535 14.01 -19.08 20.29
N LEU A 536 15.10 -18.55 19.71
CA LEU A 536 16.00 -17.63 20.41
C LEU A 536 15.36 -16.27 20.71
N GLN A 537 14.28 -15.90 20.01
CA GLN A 537 13.58 -14.63 20.21
C GLN A 537 13.31 -14.29 21.68
N TYR A 538 12.76 -15.23 22.45
CA TYR A 538 12.45 -15.03 23.88
C TYR A 538 13.28 -15.92 24.82
N SER A 539 14.24 -16.68 24.28
CA SER A 539 15.08 -17.63 25.05
C SER A 539 16.57 -17.37 24.94
N ILE A 540 17.02 -16.30 24.26
CA ILE A 540 18.45 -16.01 24.13
C ILE A 540 19.15 -15.82 25.49
N ASP A 541 18.43 -15.30 26.48
CA ASP A 541 18.90 -15.10 27.85
C ASP A 541 19.20 -16.42 28.59
N THR A 542 18.77 -17.57 28.06
CA THR A 542 19.26 -18.88 28.52
C THR A 542 20.77 -18.99 28.37
N PHE A 543 21.34 -18.31 27.38
CA PHE A 543 22.76 -18.39 27.02
C PHE A 543 23.52 -17.09 27.31
N ILE A 544 22.83 -15.99 27.60
CA ILE A 544 23.44 -14.66 27.74
C ILE A 544 22.98 -14.02 29.04
N ASP A 545 23.95 -13.59 29.83
CA ASP A 545 23.73 -12.72 30.98
C ASP A 545 24.15 -11.31 30.61
N SER A 546 23.15 -10.49 30.25
CA SER A 546 23.33 -9.10 29.85
C SER A 546 23.88 -8.23 30.99
N ASP A 547 23.58 -8.53 32.25
CA ASP A 547 24.05 -7.77 33.41
C ASP A 547 25.55 -7.97 33.65
N SER A 548 26.04 -9.20 33.47
CA SER A 548 27.47 -9.51 33.61
C SER A 548 28.26 -9.39 32.32
N GLY A 549 27.58 -9.27 31.17
CA GLY A 549 28.20 -9.23 29.85
C GLY A 549 28.87 -10.56 29.48
N THR A 550 28.33 -11.68 29.96
CA THR A 550 28.90 -13.02 29.71
C THR A 550 27.92 -13.92 28.98
N CYS A 551 28.42 -14.92 28.27
CA CYS A 551 27.60 -15.94 27.64
C CYS A 551 28.11 -17.36 27.93
N ASP A 552 27.22 -18.35 27.86
CA ASP A 552 27.55 -19.78 27.92
C ASP A 552 26.69 -20.61 26.95
N PHE A 553 27.26 -20.91 25.78
CA PHE A 553 26.67 -21.79 24.78
C PHE A 553 27.13 -23.25 24.93
N THR A 554 27.97 -23.56 25.91
CA THR A 554 28.52 -24.92 26.13
C THR A 554 27.57 -25.81 26.95
N THR A 555 26.32 -25.36 27.12
CA THR A 555 25.31 -25.99 27.95
C THR A 555 24.59 -27.12 27.23
N LYS A 556 24.04 -28.07 28.01
CA LYS A 556 23.17 -29.13 27.50
C LYS A 556 21.95 -28.57 26.76
N THR A 557 21.41 -27.44 27.21
CA THR A 557 20.28 -26.77 26.58
C THR A 557 20.61 -26.28 25.16
N PHE A 558 21.84 -25.80 24.91
CA PHE A 558 22.24 -25.44 23.54
C PHE A 558 22.37 -26.69 22.66
N ASP A 559 22.87 -27.80 23.22
CA ASP A 559 22.89 -29.06 22.49
C ASP A 559 21.47 -29.52 22.11
N GLU A 560 20.49 -29.36 23.01
CA GLU A 560 19.09 -29.69 22.77
C GLU A 560 18.44 -28.78 21.72
N LEU A 561 18.75 -27.48 21.73
CA LEU A 561 18.35 -26.55 20.66
C LEU A 561 18.82 -27.05 19.29
N LEU A 562 20.08 -27.48 19.19
CA LEU A 562 20.63 -28.00 17.93
C LEU A 562 19.93 -29.29 17.50
N ASP A 563 19.63 -30.18 18.44
CA ASP A 563 18.92 -31.43 18.17
C ASP A 563 17.46 -31.18 17.73
N ILE A 564 16.82 -30.10 18.20
CA ILE A 564 15.48 -29.65 17.76
C ILE A 564 15.52 -29.18 16.30
N ILE A 565 16.52 -28.37 15.92
CA ILE A 565 16.55 -27.73 14.60
C ILE A 565 17.20 -28.57 13.51
N GLU A 566 18.19 -29.41 13.82
CA GLU A 566 18.95 -30.22 12.84
C GLU A 566 18.06 -31.03 11.86
N PRO A 567 16.94 -31.66 12.30
CA PRO A 567 16.06 -32.44 11.42
C PRO A 567 15.26 -31.61 10.42
N LEU A 568 15.16 -30.29 10.61
CA LEU A 568 14.31 -29.41 9.79
C LEU A 568 14.91 -29.17 8.40
N PRO A 569 14.08 -28.84 7.40
CA PRO A 569 14.58 -28.56 6.06
C PRO A 569 15.39 -27.25 6.02
N SER A 570 16.38 -27.19 5.13
CA SER A 570 17.14 -25.95 4.85
C SER A 570 16.34 -24.96 4.00
N GLU A 571 15.47 -25.47 3.14
CA GLU A 571 14.61 -24.65 2.28
C GLU A 571 13.14 -24.86 2.66
N ALA A 572 12.32 -23.83 2.50
CA ALA A 572 10.90 -23.92 2.81
C ALA A 572 10.26 -25.00 1.94
N ASN A 573 9.70 -26.04 2.58
CA ASN A 573 8.93 -27.05 1.88
C ASN A 573 7.44 -26.70 2.01
N TYR A 574 6.89 -26.10 0.96
CA TYR A 574 5.47 -25.73 0.89
C TYR A 574 4.53 -26.91 0.63
N SER A 575 5.04 -28.15 0.62
CA SER A 575 4.19 -29.33 0.56
C SER A 575 3.41 -29.48 1.87
N PRO A 576 2.09 -29.69 1.85
CA PRO A 576 1.32 -29.90 3.06
C PRO A 576 1.79 -31.18 3.75
N VAL A 577 2.47 -31.03 4.89
CA VAL A 577 2.60 -32.12 5.86
C VAL A 577 1.22 -32.31 6.49
N GLU A 578 0.84 -33.55 6.84
CA GLU A 578 -0.35 -33.76 7.66
C GLU A 578 -0.18 -32.96 8.96
N GLU A 579 -0.90 -31.84 9.09
CA GLU A 579 -0.80 -30.88 10.22
C GLU A 579 -0.96 -31.56 11.60
N LYS A 580 -1.49 -32.78 11.62
CA LYS A 580 -1.66 -33.65 12.80
C LYS A 580 -0.36 -34.20 13.38
N THR A 581 0.80 -34.04 12.72
CA THR A 581 2.09 -34.47 13.25
C THR A 581 2.96 -33.31 13.79
N SER A 582 2.50 -32.06 13.66
CA SER A 582 3.23 -30.88 14.15
C SER A 582 3.01 -30.67 15.65
N LEU A 583 4.10 -30.52 16.40
CA LEU A 583 4.08 -30.22 17.83
C LEU A 583 3.56 -28.80 18.10
N ILE A 584 4.01 -27.84 17.29
CA ILE A 584 3.60 -26.43 17.36
C ILE A 584 2.85 -26.03 16.09
N ASN A 585 1.76 -25.31 16.31
CA ASN A 585 0.99 -24.61 15.28
C ASN A 585 0.85 -23.13 15.66
N ASN A 586 0.74 -22.25 14.66
CA ASN A 586 0.55 -20.82 14.88
C ASN A 586 -0.89 -20.52 15.24
N ILE A 587 -1.08 -19.62 16.19
CA ILE A 587 -2.36 -18.98 16.46
C ILE A 587 -2.17 -17.47 16.45
N ASN A 588 -3.06 -16.77 15.75
CA ASN A 588 -3.16 -15.31 15.74
C ASN A 588 -4.57 -14.90 16.14
N LEU A 589 -4.68 -14.11 17.19
CA LEU A 589 -5.96 -13.65 17.76
C LEU A 589 -6.03 -12.14 17.69
N TYR A 590 -7.08 -11.64 17.07
CA TYR A 590 -7.38 -10.21 16.95
C TYR A 590 -8.77 -9.86 17.50
N ASN A 591 -9.58 -10.84 17.89
CA ASN A 591 -10.82 -10.67 18.66
C ASN A 591 -11.19 -11.97 19.40
N PHE A 592 -12.33 -11.98 20.08
CA PHE A 592 -12.81 -13.12 20.87
C PHE A 592 -13.41 -14.28 20.05
N GLU A 593 -13.71 -14.07 18.76
CA GLU A 593 -14.34 -15.10 17.90
C GLU A 593 -13.31 -16.01 17.22
N VAL A 594 -12.14 -15.46 16.86
CA VAL A 594 -11.14 -16.13 16.01
C VAL A 594 -10.61 -17.43 16.61
N ILE A 595 -10.66 -17.60 17.93
CA ILE A 595 -10.28 -18.86 18.59
C ILE A 595 -11.15 -20.05 18.13
N GLN A 596 -12.40 -19.79 17.70
CA GLN A 596 -13.31 -20.79 17.18
C GLN A 596 -12.81 -21.41 15.86
N GLU A 597 -12.06 -20.66 15.04
CA GLU A 597 -11.44 -21.20 13.83
C GLU A 597 -10.48 -22.35 14.18
N TYR A 598 -9.72 -22.18 15.26
CA TYR A 598 -8.78 -23.18 15.76
C TYR A 598 -9.50 -24.37 16.40
N TYR A 599 -10.56 -24.15 17.18
CA TYR A 599 -11.37 -25.23 17.74
C TYR A 599 -12.10 -26.03 16.66
N ALA A 600 -12.58 -25.40 15.60
CA ALA A 600 -13.21 -26.10 14.48
C ALA A 600 -12.20 -26.95 13.71
N LYS A 601 -10.97 -26.45 13.53
CA LYS A 601 -9.93 -27.14 12.76
C LYS A 601 -9.23 -28.25 13.55
N TYR A 602 -8.89 -27.98 14.80
CA TYR A 602 -8.08 -28.88 15.63
C TYR A 602 -8.90 -29.59 16.71
N GLY A 603 -10.08 -29.11 17.08
CA GLY A 603 -10.81 -29.52 18.29
C GLY A 603 -10.47 -28.61 19.48
N ASP A 604 -11.30 -28.67 20.53
CA ASP A 604 -11.16 -27.87 21.76
C ASP A 604 -10.04 -28.36 22.69
N ASP A 605 -9.52 -29.56 22.46
CA ASP A 605 -8.39 -30.15 23.19
C ASP A 605 -7.02 -29.63 22.68
N ILE A 606 -6.84 -28.32 22.72
CA ILE A 606 -5.59 -27.62 22.40
C ILE A 606 -5.11 -26.77 23.58
N ILE A 607 -3.79 -26.65 23.71
CA ILE A 607 -3.15 -25.85 24.76
C ILE A 607 -2.27 -24.81 24.09
N ILE A 608 -2.57 -23.54 24.38
CA ILE A 608 -1.81 -22.39 23.88
C ILE A 608 -0.58 -22.24 24.78
N LYS A 609 0.54 -22.79 24.32
CA LYS A 609 1.81 -22.83 25.05
C LYS A 609 2.50 -21.46 25.09
N GLY A 610 2.40 -20.68 24.02
CA GLY A 610 3.21 -19.46 23.85
C GLY A 610 4.60 -19.74 23.27
N TYR A 611 5.37 -18.66 23.15
CA TYR A 611 6.76 -18.71 22.72
C TYR A 611 7.65 -19.39 23.77
N ILE A 612 8.80 -19.88 23.32
CA ILE A 612 9.78 -20.53 24.20
C ILE A 612 10.57 -19.45 24.93
N THR A 613 10.57 -19.53 26.25
CA THR A 613 11.22 -18.56 27.13
C THR A 613 12.35 -19.21 27.92
N ALA A 614 13.31 -18.39 28.37
CA ALA A 614 14.45 -18.89 29.13
C ALA A 614 14.05 -19.53 30.48
N ASP A 615 12.97 -19.04 31.10
CA ASP A 615 12.48 -19.43 32.42
C ASP A 615 11.18 -20.26 32.38
N GLY A 616 10.65 -20.53 31.17
CA GLY A 616 9.48 -21.36 30.96
C GLY A 616 8.14 -20.66 31.26
N ARG A 617 8.13 -19.34 31.48
CA ARG A 617 6.89 -18.57 31.63
C ARG A 617 6.07 -18.56 30.34
N ALA A 618 4.76 -18.38 30.47
CA ALA A 618 3.89 -18.11 29.32
C ALA A 618 4.28 -16.76 28.70
N CYS A 619 4.39 -16.73 27.37
CA CYS A 619 4.75 -15.53 26.63
C CYS A 619 4.03 -15.53 25.28
N HIS A 620 3.28 -14.48 25.00
CA HIS A 620 2.57 -14.31 23.75
C HIS A 620 3.04 -13.03 23.08
N ASN A 621 3.32 -13.08 21.79
CA ASN A 621 3.82 -11.92 21.09
C ASN A 621 2.67 -10.91 20.88
N LEU A 622 2.85 -9.71 21.40
CA LEU A 622 2.07 -8.54 21.08
C LEU A 622 2.59 -7.93 19.78
N SER A 623 1.76 -7.93 18.74
CA SER A 623 1.97 -7.10 17.55
C SER A 623 1.08 -5.88 17.65
N VAL A 624 1.70 -4.71 17.62
CA VAL A 624 1.00 -3.43 17.71
C VAL A 624 0.62 -2.89 16.34
N THR A 625 -0.53 -2.25 16.26
CA THR A 625 -1.03 -1.51 15.09
C THR A 625 -1.38 -0.09 15.53
N ASP A 626 -1.04 0.89 14.70
CA ASP A 626 -1.24 2.32 15.00
C ASP A 626 -0.74 2.73 16.39
N ALA A 627 0.47 2.27 16.71
CA ALA A 627 1.21 2.64 17.90
C ALA A 627 2.07 3.86 17.63
N TYR A 628 1.74 4.98 18.26
CA TYR A 628 2.42 6.25 18.03
C TYR A 628 3.36 6.59 19.19
N SER A 629 4.53 7.09 18.86
CA SER A 629 5.58 7.49 19.80
C SER A 629 6.06 8.91 19.50
N ILE A 630 6.61 9.59 20.51
CA ILE A 630 7.23 10.91 20.36
C ILE A 630 8.73 10.73 20.19
N VAL A 631 9.30 11.34 19.14
CA VAL A 631 10.75 11.35 18.94
C VAL A 631 11.40 12.29 19.95
N SER A 632 12.41 11.82 20.66
CA SER A 632 13.07 12.52 21.77
C SER A 632 13.66 13.88 21.39
N THR A 633 14.03 14.05 20.11
CA THR A 633 14.60 15.27 19.52
C THR A 633 13.56 16.22 18.92
N SER A 634 12.27 15.88 18.92
CA SER A 634 11.19 16.74 18.40
C SER A 634 11.20 18.12 19.05
N GLY A 635 11.00 19.15 18.22
CA GLY A 635 10.81 20.53 18.66
C GLY A 635 9.39 20.80 19.20
N CYS A 636 8.42 19.96 18.85
CA CYS A 636 6.99 20.16 19.10
C CYS A 636 6.38 18.98 19.88
N LYS A 637 7.00 18.61 21.01
CA LYS A 637 6.54 17.48 21.86
C LYS A 637 5.11 17.64 22.39
N ASP A 638 4.69 18.87 22.70
CA ASP A 638 3.31 19.12 23.16
C ASP A 638 2.30 18.92 22.02
N GLY A 639 2.61 19.32 20.78
CA GLY A 639 1.75 19.04 19.62
C GLY A 639 1.68 17.56 19.27
N ALA A 640 2.81 16.85 19.40
CA ALA A 640 2.87 15.41 19.20
C ALA A 640 1.99 14.67 20.21
N TRP A 641 2.03 15.08 21.47
CA TRP A 641 1.13 14.55 22.50
C TRP A 641 -0.34 14.83 22.22
N GLU A 642 -0.70 16.04 21.76
CA GLU A 642 -2.11 16.34 21.42
C GLU A 642 -2.65 15.41 20.33
N PHE A 643 -1.83 15.05 19.33
CA PHE A 643 -2.21 14.05 18.33
C PHE A 643 -2.39 12.65 18.94
N ILE A 644 -1.41 12.18 19.73
CA ILE A 644 -1.49 10.86 20.39
C ILE A 644 -2.71 10.78 21.30
N LYS A 645 -2.95 11.81 22.12
CA LYS A 645 -4.13 11.92 22.99
C LYS A 645 -5.43 11.89 22.18
N PHE A 646 -5.51 12.66 21.10
CA PHE A 646 -6.68 12.66 20.22
C PHE A 646 -7.01 11.25 19.71
N CYS A 647 -6.01 10.51 19.23
CA CYS A 647 -6.17 9.14 18.76
C CYS A 647 -6.68 8.21 19.88
N LEU A 648 -6.10 8.33 21.07
CA LEU A 648 -6.42 7.50 22.23
C LEU A 648 -7.81 7.79 22.83
N ILE A 649 -8.29 9.03 22.74
CA ILE A 649 -9.63 9.44 23.23
C ILE A 649 -10.71 9.05 22.23
N ASN A 650 -10.51 9.32 20.94
CA ASN A 650 -11.51 9.01 19.92
C ASN A 650 -11.60 7.51 19.64
N ASP A 651 -10.51 6.77 19.85
CA ASP A 651 -10.41 5.32 19.63
C ASP A 651 -11.14 4.87 18.36
N ASN A 652 -10.64 5.35 17.21
CA ASN A 652 -11.13 4.96 15.89
C ASN A 652 -10.70 3.53 15.48
N SER A 653 -10.36 2.67 16.45
CA SER A 653 -10.01 1.26 16.21
C SER A 653 -11.03 0.56 15.32
N SER A 654 -10.50 -0.27 14.44
CA SER A 654 -11.23 -1.11 13.50
C SER A 654 -12.17 -2.03 14.27
N ILE A 655 -13.43 -2.05 13.85
CA ILE A 655 -14.43 -2.97 14.42
C ILE A 655 -13.92 -4.40 14.27
N GLY A 656 -13.87 -5.14 15.38
CA GLY A 656 -13.43 -6.53 15.40
C GLY A 656 -11.93 -6.74 15.60
N TRP A 657 -11.18 -5.71 15.98
CA TRP A 657 -9.80 -5.81 16.48
C TRP A 657 -9.74 -5.55 17.99
N PHE A 658 -8.77 -6.12 18.71
CA PHE A 658 -8.56 -5.80 20.11
C PHE A 658 -8.10 -4.35 20.25
N SER A 659 -8.76 -3.61 21.14
CA SER A 659 -8.37 -2.26 21.54
C SER A 659 -7.65 -2.29 22.89
N SER A 660 -6.66 -1.41 23.05
CA SER A 660 -6.02 -1.18 24.35
C SER A 660 -6.91 -0.42 25.32
N ASN A 661 -7.99 0.21 24.85
CA ASN A 661 -8.95 0.91 25.70
C ASN A 661 -9.81 -0.13 26.46
N LYS A 662 -9.74 -0.12 27.80
CA LYS A 662 -10.48 -1.07 28.65
C LYS A 662 -11.98 -0.97 28.48
N GLN A 663 -12.52 0.24 28.27
CA GLN A 663 -13.96 0.42 28.05
C GLN A 663 -14.38 -0.25 26.74
N ARG A 664 -13.65 0.00 25.65
CA ARG A 664 -13.90 -0.61 24.34
C ARG A 664 -13.82 -2.14 24.41
N GLN A 665 -12.80 -2.67 25.08
CA GLN A 665 -12.66 -4.10 25.29
C GLN A 665 -13.83 -4.68 26.11
N GLN A 666 -14.30 -3.97 27.13
CA GLN A 666 -15.47 -4.39 27.90
C GLN A 666 -16.76 -4.36 27.06
N GLU A 667 -16.93 -3.37 26.19
CA GLU A 667 -18.07 -3.32 25.25
C GLU A 667 -18.06 -4.52 24.31
N MET A 668 -16.89 -4.92 23.78
CA MET A 668 -16.74 -6.13 22.97
C MET A 668 -17.14 -7.39 23.76
N ILE A 669 -16.66 -7.52 25.00
CA ILE A 669 -17.00 -8.65 25.89
C ILE A 669 -18.51 -8.69 26.17
N ASP A 670 -19.12 -7.55 26.48
CA ASP A 670 -20.54 -7.44 26.80
C ASP A 670 -21.41 -7.80 25.58
N GLU A 671 -21.00 -7.40 24.38
CA GLU A 671 -21.66 -7.77 23.12
C GLU A 671 -21.62 -9.29 22.88
N GLU A 672 -20.47 -9.92 23.05
CA GLU A 672 -20.34 -11.39 22.96
C GLU A 672 -21.21 -12.09 24.00
N LEU A 673 -21.13 -11.67 25.26
CA LEU A 673 -21.82 -12.34 26.36
C LEU A 673 -23.35 -12.15 26.33
N ALA A 674 -23.86 -11.09 25.72
CA ALA A 674 -25.29 -10.86 25.55
C ALA A 674 -25.98 -11.98 24.75
N HIS A 675 -25.25 -12.63 23.84
CA HIS A 675 -25.73 -13.65 22.92
C HIS A 675 -24.89 -14.94 22.96
N ALA A 676 -24.12 -15.16 24.03
CA ALA A 676 -23.12 -16.23 24.13
C ALA A 676 -23.61 -17.61 23.61
N GLY A 677 -22.88 -18.15 22.64
CA GLY A 677 -23.16 -19.43 21.98
C GLY A 677 -24.24 -19.39 20.90
N GLU A 678 -24.90 -18.25 20.66
CA GLU A 678 -25.79 -18.06 19.51
C GLU A 678 -24.96 -17.88 18.22
N GLU A 679 -25.47 -18.34 17.09
CA GLU A 679 -24.78 -18.28 15.80
C GLU A 679 -24.81 -16.85 15.20
N LYS A 680 -23.67 -16.39 14.68
CA LYS A 680 -23.52 -15.14 13.93
C LYS A 680 -23.71 -15.37 12.42
N ARG A 681 -23.90 -14.27 11.68
CA ARG A 681 -23.93 -14.30 10.20
C ARG A 681 -22.54 -14.35 9.58
N SER A 682 -21.52 -13.93 10.31
CA SER A 682 -20.12 -14.01 9.88
C SER A 682 -19.70 -15.47 9.75
N THR A 683 -18.92 -15.79 8.72
CA THR A 683 -18.52 -17.15 8.40
C THR A 683 -17.02 -17.25 8.17
N PHE A 684 -16.44 -18.39 8.52
CA PHE A 684 -15.08 -18.78 8.16
C PHE A 684 -15.09 -20.11 7.41
N TYR A 685 -13.98 -20.42 6.73
CA TYR A 685 -13.89 -21.60 5.87
C TYR A 685 -12.99 -22.65 6.47
N THR A 686 -13.50 -23.88 6.53
CA THR A 686 -12.73 -25.08 6.90
C THR A 686 -12.65 -26.03 5.71
N GLU A 687 -11.85 -27.10 5.83
CA GLU A 687 -11.84 -28.20 4.84
C GLU A 687 -13.23 -28.85 4.65
N GLN A 688 -14.12 -28.71 5.63
CA GLN A 688 -15.45 -29.31 5.64
C GLN A 688 -16.53 -28.36 5.08
N GLY A 689 -16.16 -27.11 4.75
CA GLY A 689 -17.04 -26.08 4.22
C GLY A 689 -17.09 -24.82 5.07
N SER A 690 -18.05 -23.95 4.75
CA SER A 690 -18.33 -22.72 5.51
C SER A 690 -18.92 -23.06 6.88
N VAL A 691 -18.35 -22.48 7.92
CA VAL A 691 -18.82 -22.55 9.31
C VAL A 691 -19.15 -21.14 9.76
N ASN A 692 -20.24 -20.98 10.50
CA ASN A 692 -20.62 -19.69 11.07
C ASN A 692 -19.93 -19.53 12.42
N TYR A 693 -19.47 -18.31 12.72
CA TYR A 693 -19.05 -17.98 14.08
C TYR A 693 -20.25 -18.06 15.03
N HIS A 694 -19.99 -18.26 16.32
CA HIS A 694 -20.95 -17.96 17.38
C HIS A 694 -20.46 -16.79 18.23
N TYR A 695 -21.37 -16.16 18.96
CA TYR A 695 -20.97 -15.21 19.98
C TYR A 695 -20.14 -15.92 21.06
N ALA A 696 -18.97 -15.38 21.38
CA ALA A 696 -17.99 -16.02 22.25
C ALA A 696 -18.60 -16.34 23.62
N THR A 697 -18.34 -17.55 24.09
CA THR A 697 -18.72 -18.01 25.42
C THR A 697 -17.77 -17.43 26.47
N GLN A 698 -18.19 -17.42 27.74
CA GLN A 698 -17.32 -16.99 28.84
C GLN A 698 -15.97 -17.74 28.86
N GLY A 699 -15.97 -19.05 28.57
CA GLY A 699 -14.73 -19.83 28.56
C GLY A 699 -13.77 -19.45 27.42
N GLU A 700 -14.31 -19.10 26.25
CA GLU A 700 -13.52 -18.58 25.13
C GLU A 700 -12.93 -17.21 25.48
N ILE A 701 -13.74 -16.32 26.06
CA ILE A 701 -13.30 -15.00 26.52
C ILE A 701 -12.21 -15.14 27.59
N ASP A 702 -12.42 -15.97 28.61
CA ASP A 702 -11.44 -16.20 29.69
C ASP A 702 -10.12 -16.74 29.13
N THR A 703 -10.18 -17.62 28.11
CA THR A 703 -8.99 -18.13 27.42
C THR A 703 -8.22 -16.98 26.76
N VAL A 704 -8.90 -16.14 25.99
CA VAL A 704 -8.29 -15.00 25.29
C VAL A 704 -7.73 -13.97 26.27
N MET A 705 -8.47 -13.64 27.34
CA MET A 705 -8.04 -12.67 28.36
C MET A 705 -6.78 -13.13 29.10
N ASN A 706 -6.67 -14.43 29.41
CA ASN A 706 -5.45 -14.98 30.01
C ASN A 706 -4.24 -14.83 29.08
N LEU A 707 -4.42 -14.93 27.76
CA LEU A 707 -3.34 -14.65 26.81
C LEU A 707 -2.96 -13.17 26.85
N ILE A 708 -3.95 -12.26 26.89
CA ILE A 708 -3.74 -10.81 26.99
C ILE A 708 -2.93 -10.45 28.24
N GLU A 709 -3.14 -11.14 29.36
CA GLU A 709 -2.39 -10.90 30.61
C GLU A 709 -0.90 -11.26 30.50
N ASN A 710 -0.49 -12.08 29.53
CA ASN A 710 0.88 -12.60 29.38
C ASN A 710 1.50 -12.22 28.01
N VAL A 711 1.17 -11.03 27.51
CA VAL A 711 1.71 -10.51 26.23
C VAL A 711 3.03 -9.76 26.42
N GLU A 712 3.90 -9.84 25.41
CA GLU A 712 5.15 -9.07 25.32
C GLU A 712 5.43 -8.65 23.88
N LEU A 713 6.04 -7.48 23.69
CA LEU A 713 6.56 -7.10 22.38
C LEU A 713 7.61 -8.09 21.90
N SER A 714 7.78 -8.20 20.59
CA SER A 714 8.83 -9.01 19.99
C SER A 714 10.18 -8.32 20.18
N PRO A 715 11.12 -8.88 20.96
CA PRO A 715 12.51 -8.44 20.92
C PRO A 715 13.06 -8.68 19.51
N SER A 716 13.96 -7.80 19.08
CA SER A 716 14.59 -7.92 17.77
C SER A 716 15.48 -9.15 17.74
N TYR A 717 15.15 -10.10 16.85
CA TYR A 717 16.03 -11.23 16.56
C TYR A 717 17.33 -10.78 15.87
N SER A 718 17.42 -9.53 15.38
CA SER A 718 18.53 -9.03 14.55
C SER A 718 19.72 -8.44 15.34
N SER A 719 19.96 -8.94 16.56
CA SER A 719 21.20 -8.59 17.26
C SER A 719 22.41 -9.17 16.51
N GLY A 720 23.58 -8.51 16.60
CA GLY A 720 24.82 -9.05 16.01
C GLY A 720 25.15 -10.46 16.53
N ILE A 721 24.64 -10.83 17.70
CA ILE A 721 24.77 -12.14 18.32
C ILE A 721 24.02 -13.21 17.52
N SER A 722 22.76 -12.98 17.16
CA SER A 722 21.99 -13.93 16.34
C SER A 722 22.63 -14.17 14.97
N ASN A 723 23.22 -13.12 14.37
CA ASN A 723 23.98 -13.25 13.12
C ASN A 723 25.22 -14.13 13.30
N ILE A 724 25.97 -13.96 14.39
CA ILE A 724 27.12 -14.82 14.73
C ILE A 724 26.66 -16.27 14.87
N ILE A 725 25.59 -16.53 15.62
CA ILE A 725 25.05 -17.90 15.81
C ILE A 725 24.67 -18.50 14.47
N LYS A 726 23.90 -17.77 13.64
CA LYS A 726 23.48 -18.22 12.31
C LYS A 726 24.66 -18.58 11.41
N GLU A 727 25.63 -17.67 11.26
CA GLU A 727 26.80 -17.88 10.40
C GLU A 727 27.58 -19.16 10.73
N GLU A 728 27.74 -19.43 12.03
CA GLU A 728 28.49 -20.60 12.49
C GLU A 728 27.66 -21.89 12.36
N LEU A 729 26.36 -21.83 12.59
CA LEU A 729 25.46 -22.98 12.40
C LEU A 729 25.28 -23.35 10.92
N ASP A 730 25.28 -22.39 10.00
CA ASP A 730 25.26 -22.68 8.56
C ASP A 730 26.47 -23.54 8.14
N SER A 731 27.65 -23.23 8.67
CA SER A 731 28.87 -24.01 8.43
C SER A 731 28.80 -25.42 9.04
N TYR A 732 28.18 -25.57 10.22
CA TYR A 732 27.94 -26.86 10.87
C TYR A 732 27.00 -27.74 10.05
N PHE A 733 25.84 -27.21 9.64
CA PHE A 733 24.84 -27.98 8.89
C PHE A 733 25.32 -28.40 7.48
N LEU A 734 26.27 -27.68 6.90
CA LEU A 734 26.95 -28.08 5.65
C LEU A 734 28.01 -29.18 5.85
N GLY A 735 28.18 -29.69 7.08
CA GLY A 735 29.17 -30.71 7.43
C GLY A 735 30.60 -30.20 7.45
N GLY A 736 30.80 -28.88 7.52
CA GLY A 736 32.11 -28.25 7.49
C GLY A 736 32.90 -28.39 8.79
N ARG A 737 32.23 -28.62 9.94
CA ARG A 737 32.81 -28.70 11.30
C ARG A 737 31.99 -29.62 12.21
N SER A 738 32.57 -30.01 13.35
CA SER A 738 31.83 -30.74 14.39
C SER A 738 30.92 -29.83 15.23
N LYS A 739 29.95 -30.42 15.95
CA LYS A 739 29.10 -29.71 16.92
C LYS A 739 29.97 -28.99 17.97
N GLU A 740 30.91 -29.72 18.59
CA GLU A 740 31.83 -29.20 19.61
C GLU A 740 32.67 -28.00 19.11
N GLU A 741 33.22 -28.09 17.89
CA GLU A 741 33.99 -26.99 17.28
C GLU A 741 33.10 -25.77 17.03
N THR A 742 31.87 -25.98 16.58
CA THR A 742 30.91 -24.90 16.27
C THR A 742 30.48 -24.15 17.53
N VAL A 743 30.12 -24.89 18.59
CA VAL A 743 29.76 -24.30 19.90
C VAL A 743 30.92 -23.47 20.45
N THR A 744 32.16 -23.97 20.36
CA THR A 744 33.35 -23.23 20.84
C THR A 744 33.53 -21.92 20.09
N ILE A 745 33.32 -21.90 18.77
CA ILE A 745 33.44 -20.68 17.96
C ILE A 745 32.31 -19.69 18.27
N ILE A 746 31.07 -20.16 18.43
CA ILE A 746 29.94 -19.32 18.84
C ILE A 746 30.24 -18.68 20.19
N GLN A 747 30.66 -19.47 21.17
CA GLN A 747 31.05 -19.00 22.49
C GLN A 747 32.09 -17.87 22.42
N ASP A 748 33.19 -18.10 21.69
CA ASP A 748 34.29 -17.13 21.57
C ASP A 748 33.86 -15.86 20.84
N ARG A 749 33.11 -15.98 19.73
CA ARG A 749 32.67 -14.84 18.91
C ARG A 749 31.61 -14.00 19.63
N VAL A 750 30.66 -14.63 20.31
CA VAL A 750 29.62 -13.91 21.06
C VAL A 750 30.23 -13.23 22.28
N GLN A 751 31.12 -13.90 23.03
CA GLN A 751 31.81 -13.25 24.15
C GLN A 751 32.63 -12.04 23.68
N LEU A 752 33.36 -12.17 22.56
CA LEU A 752 34.09 -11.03 21.98
C LEU A 752 33.16 -9.88 21.62
N TYR A 753 31.99 -10.18 21.05
CA TYR A 753 30.99 -9.15 20.71
C TYR A 753 30.45 -8.43 21.95
N LEU A 754 30.19 -9.15 23.04
CA LEU A 754 29.78 -8.57 24.32
C LEU A 754 30.89 -7.71 24.94
N ASP A 755 32.14 -8.18 24.89
CA ASP A 755 33.32 -7.45 25.39
C ASP A 755 33.57 -6.13 24.65
N GLU A 756 33.18 -6.02 23.37
CA GLU A 756 33.33 -4.81 22.55
C GLU A 756 32.21 -3.77 22.78
N ARG A 757 31.09 -4.17 23.38
CA ARG A 757 29.93 -3.30 23.68
C ARG A 757 29.87 -2.82 25.13
N ASN A 758 30.61 -3.46 26.03
CA ASN A 758 30.88 -2.99 27.39
C ASN A 758 32.01 -1.96 27.43
#